data_AF-A0A1H0G472-F1
#
_entry.id   AF-A0A1H0G472-F1
#
_cell.length_a   1.000
_cell.length_b   1.000
_cell.length_c   1.000
_cell.angle_alpha   90.00
_cell.angle_beta   90.00
_cell.angle_gamma   90.00
#
_symmetry.space_group_name_H-M   'P 1'
#
loop_
_entity.id
_entity.type
_entity.pdbx_description
1 polymer ?
#
loop_
_entity_poly.entity_id
_entity_poly.type
_entity_poly.pdbx_seq_one_letter_code
_entity_poly.pdbx_strand_id
1 'polypeptide(L)'
;MKGHASINRIYRLVWSPVFNSCVAVAENTSSRGKLGASLGMAGLTLAMACLAPQARAADAGNASVVAGTGSVSTLGNTTTINQGSQRLAIDWTSLSTRANEALVFNQPNAQAIALNRITGSSPSELLGSLTANGQVFIQNPNGVLFGAGSQVNVGGLVASTLSMSNADFMAGRHVFTGSGGTVVNRGTLNAGQGGYLALLAPEVRNEGVMTASLGTALLAAGNKVTLNLDNASLLGYSIDQGAINALAENKQLIQANGGQVLLSAKAVDSLTTATVNNTGVIEAKTIQNKAGRILLMGDMESGTVNVGGTLDASAPNSGDGGFIETSAAHVKVADGAVITTLAASGNHGSWLIDPTDFTIAAGSGGLTGSGIGATTLGNNLNLGNVALATNNAGGSDAGDIHVNAAVTWNAGTTLTLSAWRNININASITSQHANGKLALEYGLGALNAGNTATYNVRATVNLRAGDNFSIRLGSDGVTEPYKVITSLGAAGSTTGTDLQGINGNLTGNYVLGADIDASSTVNWNAGAGFDPLGGVNAPGIFEGRFDGLNHRIGNLFINRPGDNFVGLFGLTQSTSIQNLGLVGGSITGGDFVGAIAGQGCCTTFRNVYSTAAVQGSDYVGGLVGELSDGGITDAYAGGAVTGSDRVGGLVGSSVDGTITRAYSTGRVSATGMVGGLVGEEFGTAVTNDSYWDIDSSGQSTSAGGTGKAHGQMLQAATFSGWDIATQGGSTATWRIYEGQTGPLLRGFLQPLTLPDTSVAFNGAQQSGVGAAGATAASGINPGIYSAWSGQEGFDITGGRLIIRGDEPRLLIDEAYRSAMVYLAGVGRPANAQAGQDPCAMADALSAAGVEAGDEASQKALAVLQGACRGAKSRGS
;
A
#
# COMPACT_ATOMS: atom_id res chain seq x y z
N MET A 1 14.97 0.88 51.50
CA MET A 1 14.11 2.04 51.78
C MET A 1 12.86 1.93 50.92
N LYS A 2 11.70 1.96 51.59
CA LYS A 2 10.34 2.33 51.15
C LYS A 2 9.80 1.61 49.89
N GLY A 3 8.81 0.72 49.93
CA GLY A 3 7.83 0.35 50.94
C GLY A 3 6.43 0.28 50.33
N HIS A 4 5.75 -0.87 50.52
CA HIS A 4 4.28 -1.09 50.62
C HIS A 4 3.39 -0.71 49.40
N ALA A 5 2.32 -1.42 49.05
CA ALA A 5 1.57 -2.51 49.69
C ALA A 5 0.87 -3.38 48.62
N SER A 6 0.86 -4.69 48.82
CA SER A 6 -0.14 -5.57 48.24
C SER A 6 -1.50 -5.30 48.92
N ILE A 7 -2.49 -4.79 48.18
CA ILE A 7 -3.88 -4.77 48.65
C ILE A 7 -4.56 -6.05 48.19
N ASN A 8 -4.82 -6.91 49.16
CA ASN A 8 -5.85 -7.95 49.16
C ASN A 8 -7.14 -7.44 48.51
N ARG A 9 -7.64 -8.14 47.48
CA ARG A 9 -9.05 -8.02 47.06
C ARG A 9 -9.80 -9.23 47.59
N ILE A 10 -10.19 -9.18 48.86
CA ILE A 10 -11.15 -10.11 49.44
C ILE A 10 -12.54 -9.63 48.99
N TYR A 11 -13.14 -10.34 48.05
CA TYR A 11 -14.53 -10.12 47.63
C TYR A 11 -15.31 -11.42 47.78
N ARG A 12 -16.61 -11.30 48.05
CA ARG A 12 -17.54 -12.42 48.08
C ARG A 12 -18.39 -12.39 46.82
N LEU A 13 -18.63 -13.54 46.19
CA LEU A 13 -19.61 -13.64 45.10
C LEU A 13 -21.01 -13.88 45.68
N VAL A 14 -21.97 -13.05 45.31
CA VAL A 14 -23.39 -13.20 45.68
C VAL A 14 -24.23 -13.27 44.40
N TRP A 15 -25.15 -14.24 44.34
CA TRP A 15 -26.07 -14.41 43.22
C TRP A 15 -27.07 -13.24 43.16
N SER A 16 -27.08 -12.51 42.03
CA SER A 16 -28.06 -11.44 41.79
C SER A 16 -29.19 -11.94 40.89
N PRO A 17 -30.45 -11.97 41.36
CA PRO A 17 -31.59 -12.32 40.52
C PRO A 17 -31.93 -11.26 39.46
N VAL A 18 -31.39 -10.03 39.59
CA VAL A 18 -31.58 -8.94 38.62
C VAL A 18 -30.64 -9.10 37.42
N PHE A 19 -29.42 -9.58 37.64
CA PHE A 19 -28.39 -9.74 36.60
C PHE A 19 -28.18 -11.21 36.18
N ASN A 20 -28.96 -12.13 36.74
CA ASN A 20 -28.89 -13.58 36.55
C ASN A 20 -27.45 -14.15 36.57
N SER A 21 -26.59 -13.59 37.43
CA SER A 21 -25.16 -13.89 37.51
C SER A 21 -24.62 -13.64 38.93
N CYS A 22 -23.45 -14.21 39.22
CA CYS A 22 -22.73 -13.96 40.47
C CYS A 22 -21.97 -12.63 40.39
N VAL A 23 -22.28 -11.71 41.29
CA VAL A 23 -21.65 -10.37 41.34
C VAL A 23 -20.70 -10.31 42.54
N ALA A 24 -19.54 -9.70 42.35
CA ALA A 24 -18.58 -9.47 43.43
C ALA A 24 -19.08 -8.33 44.35
N VAL A 25 -19.20 -8.63 45.65
CA VAL A 25 -19.63 -7.68 46.69
C VAL A 25 -18.63 -7.66 47.85
N ALA A 26 -18.68 -6.62 48.68
CA ALA A 26 -17.87 -6.50 49.89
C ALA A 26 -18.17 -7.66 50.86
N GLU A 27 -17.15 -8.18 51.57
CA GLU A 27 -17.22 -9.38 52.42
C GLU A 27 -18.34 -9.36 53.48
N ASN A 28 -18.69 -8.16 53.91
CA ASN A 28 -19.64 -7.81 54.96
C ASN A 28 -21.08 -7.58 54.43
N THR A 29 -21.32 -7.86 53.14
CA THR A 29 -22.66 -7.76 52.55
C THR A 29 -23.54 -8.94 52.99
N SER A 30 -24.66 -8.65 53.66
CA SER A 30 -25.61 -9.66 54.14
C SER A 30 -26.30 -10.39 52.97
N SER A 31 -26.15 -11.71 52.89
CA SER A 31 -26.84 -12.56 51.91
C SER A 31 -28.14 -13.10 52.47
N ARG A 32 -29.26 -13.00 51.75
CA ARG A 32 -30.46 -13.79 52.07
C ARG A 32 -30.28 -15.22 51.55
N GLY A 33 -30.36 -16.19 52.47
CA GLY A 33 -30.32 -17.61 52.14
C GLY A 33 -31.56 -18.04 51.35
N LYS A 34 -31.34 -19.02 50.45
CA LYS A 34 -32.39 -19.70 49.68
C LYS A 34 -33.35 -20.38 50.67
N LEU A 35 -34.62 -19.95 50.73
CA LEU A 35 -35.64 -20.60 51.54
C LEU A 35 -35.88 -22.02 51.01
N GLY A 36 -35.40 -23.01 51.75
CA GLY A 36 -35.82 -24.41 51.64
C GLY A 36 -36.91 -24.67 52.68
N ALA A 37 -38.04 -25.24 52.26
CA ALA A 37 -39.09 -25.72 53.15
C ALA A 37 -39.33 -27.21 52.87
N SER A 38 -39.17 -28.02 53.92
CA SER A 38 -39.44 -29.45 53.98
C SER A 38 -40.81 -29.76 54.62
N LEU A 39 -41.40 -30.88 54.19
CA LEU A 39 -42.73 -31.45 54.42
C LEU A 39 -43.29 -31.52 55.86
N GLY A 40 -44.64 -31.50 55.96
CA GLY A 40 -45.46 -32.08 57.04
C GLY A 40 -46.97 -32.13 56.68
N MET A 41 -47.55 -33.34 56.68
CA MET A 41 -48.90 -33.74 56.21
C MET A 41 -50.10 -33.19 57.01
N ALA A 42 -51.24 -32.92 56.32
CA ALA A 42 -52.56 -33.57 56.55
C ALA A 42 -53.71 -32.90 55.74
N GLY A 43 -54.53 -33.71 55.07
CA GLY A 43 -55.98 -33.44 54.91
C GLY A 43 -56.53 -32.98 53.54
N LEU A 44 -57.04 -33.96 52.77
CA LEU A 44 -58.25 -33.90 51.92
C LEU A 44 -58.44 -32.75 50.90
N THR A 45 -58.32 -33.04 49.60
CA THR A 45 -59.44 -33.19 48.63
C THR A 45 -58.97 -33.01 47.17
N LEU A 46 -59.65 -33.71 46.26
CA LEU A 46 -59.45 -33.82 44.81
C LEU A 46 -58.89 -32.56 44.11
N ALA A 47 -57.75 -32.71 43.43
CA ALA A 47 -57.50 -32.01 42.17
C ALA A 47 -56.61 -32.90 41.29
N MET A 48 -57.13 -33.29 40.12
CA MET A 48 -56.38 -33.95 39.07
C MET A 48 -55.05 -33.21 38.84
N ALA A 49 -53.93 -33.90 39.05
CA ALA A 49 -52.66 -33.45 38.53
C ALA A 49 -52.74 -33.55 37.00
N CYS A 50 -53.08 -32.43 36.35
CA CYS A 50 -52.69 -32.22 34.96
C CYS A 50 -51.16 -32.32 34.92
N LEU A 51 -50.65 -33.50 34.51
CA LEU A 51 -49.40 -33.62 33.80
C LEU A 51 -49.54 -32.75 32.55
N ALA A 52 -49.29 -31.45 32.68
CA ALA A 52 -49.13 -30.61 31.51
C ALA A 52 -47.87 -31.15 30.79
N PRO A 53 -47.98 -31.65 29.55
CA PRO A 53 -46.79 -32.01 28.80
C PRO A 53 -45.89 -30.77 28.74
N GLN A 54 -44.59 -30.94 29.05
CA GLN A 54 -43.63 -29.86 28.85
C GLN A 54 -43.74 -29.42 27.38
N ALA A 55 -44.22 -28.19 27.14
CA ALA A 55 -44.36 -27.66 25.78
C ALA A 55 -43.03 -27.81 25.05
N ARG A 56 -43.02 -28.45 23.89
CA ARG A 56 -41.82 -28.68 23.08
C ARG A 56 -41.50 -27.45 22.24
N ALA A 57 -40.23 -27.22 21.94
CA ALA A 57 -39.87 -26.09 21.08
C ALA A 57 -40.09 -26.42 19.59
N ALA A 58 -39.85 -27.68 19.20
CA ALA A 58 -40.26 -28.24 17.91
C ALA A 58 -41.43 -29.19 18.13
N ASP A 59 -42.62 -28.81 17.66
CA ASP A 59 -43.83 -29.62 17.79
C ASP A 59 -44.54 -29.73 16.45
N ALA A 60 -44.94 -30.95 16.07
CA ALA A 60 -45.73 -31.20 14.87
C ALA A 60 -47.05 -30.42 14.86
N GLY A 61 -47.60 -30.07 16.02
CA GLY A 61 -48.78 -29.21 16.15
C GLY A 61 -48.59 -27.78 15.64
N ASN A 62 -47.33 -27.34 15.47
CA ASN A 62 -47.01 -26.03 14.91
C ASN A 62 -46.83 -26.08 13.38
N ALA A 63 -46.80 -27.26 12.76
CA ALA A 63 -46.55 -27.43 11.33
C ALA A 63 -47.83 -27.53 10.50
N SER A 64 -47.79 -26.94 9.30
CA SER A 64 -48.77 -27.13 8.24
C SER A 64 -48.05 -27.37 6.91
N VAL A 65 -48.31 -28.51 6.26
CA VAL A 65 -47.79 -28.78 4.92
C VAL A 65 -48.59 -27.96 3.91
N VAL A 66 -47.92 -27.03 3.21
CA VAL A 66 -48.56 -26.06 2.30
C VAL A 66 -48.25 -26.31 0.82
N ALA A 67 -47.22 -27.10 0.51
CA ALA A 67 -46.96 -27.58 -0.86
C ALA A 67 -46.13 -28.88 -0.85
N GLY A 68 -46.32 -29.73 -1.86
CA GLY A 68 -45.68 -31.05 -1.93
C GLY A 68 -46.41 -32.12 -1.10
N THR A 69 -45.79 -33.29 -0.92
CA THR A 69 -46.31 -34.40 -0.13
C THR A 69 -45.35 -34.75 0.99
N GLY A 70 -45.88 -34.92 2.20
CA GLY A 70 -45.10 -35.27 3.38
C GLY A 70 -45.93 -35.26 4.65
N SER A 71 -45.33 -35.67 5.76
CA SER A 71 -45.94 -35.65 7.09
C SER A 71 -44.95 -35.19 8.15
N VAL A 72 -45.45 -34.57 9.21
CA VAL A 72 -44.68 -34.14 10.38
C VAL A 72 -45.24 -34.85 11.60
N SER A 73 -44.39 -35.51 12.38
CA SER A 73 -44.79 -36.20 13.62
C SER A 73 -43.76 -35.96 14.72
N THR A 74 -44.19 -35.92 15.99
CA THR A 74 -43.30 -35.69 17.14
C THR A 74 -43.34 -36.88 18.11
N LEU A 75 -42.28 -37.70 18.02
CA LEU A 75 -41.88 -38.88 18.78
C LEU A 75 -40.95 -38.62 19.97
N GLY A 76 -41.42 -38.46 21.22
CA GLY A 76 -40.50 -38.11 22.30
C GLY A 76 -39.72 -36.84 21.90
N ASN A 77 -38.46 -36.67 22.28
CA ASN A 77 -37.76 -35.41 21.97
C ASN A 77 -37.40 -35.22 20.48
N THR A 78 -37.93 -36.06 19.59
CA THR A 78 -37.64 -36.03 18.16
C THR A 78 -38.87 -35.66 17.36
N THR A 79 -38.79 -34.59 16.56
CA THR A 79 -39.75 -34.28 15.51
C THR A 79 -39.21 -34.77 14.18
N THR A 80 -39.98 -35.65 13.52
CA THR A 80 -39.62 -36.27 12.24
C THR A 80 -40.49 -35.72 11.12
N ILE A 81 -39.85 -35.28 10.05
CA ILE A 81 -40.46 -34.85 8.80
C ILE A 81 -40.22 -35.96 7.77
N ASN A 82 -41.27 -36.68 7.39
CA ASN A 82 -41.20 -37.67 6.32
C ASN A 82 -41.68 -37.02 5.02
N GLN A 83 -40.73 -36.68 4.16
CA GLN A 83 -40.99 -36.03 2.87
C GLN A 83 -41.21 -37.07 1.76
N GLY A 84 -42.31 -36.92 1.02
CA GLY A 84 -42.68 -37.81 -0.09
C GLY A 84 -42.40 -37.25 -1.50
N SER A 85 -42.33 -35.93 -1.66
CA SER A 85 -42.06 -35.25 -2.95
C SER A 85 -40.64 -34.68 -3.01
N GLN A 86 -40.15 -34.35 -4.21
CA GLN A 86 -38.83 -33.72 -4.38
C GLN A 86 -38.71 -32.33 -3.72
N ARG A 87 -39.84 -31.62 -3.62
CA ARG A 87 -39.96 -30.33 -2.93
C ARG A 87 -41.14 -30.39 -1.97
N LEU A 88 -40.91 -30.04 -0.71
CA LEU A 88 -41.92 -29.98 0.35
C LEU A 88 -41.82 -28.61 1.02
N ALA A 89 -42.94 -27.90 1.15
CA ALA A 89 -43.00 -26.64 1.89
C ALA A 89 -43.91 -26.80 3.12
N ILE A 90 -43.39 -26.40 4.28
CA ILE A 90 -44.05 -26.47 5.58
C ILE A 90 -44.02 -25.07 6.18
N ASP A 91 -45.20 -24.55 6.49
CA ASP A 91 -45.34 -23.34 7.30
C ASP A 91 -45.42 -23.75 8.78
N TRP A 92 -44.69 -23.04 9.63
CA TRP A 92 -44.58 -23.28 11.06
C TRP A 92 -45.02 -22.04 11.84
N THR A 93 -45.90 -22.19 12.83
CA THR A 93 -46.19 -21.08 13.77
C THR A 93 -44.99 -20.79 14.68
N SER A 94 -44.21 -21.81 15.02
CA SER A 94 -42.92 -21.72 15.70
C SER A 94 -42.08 -22.95 15.38
N LEU A 95 -40.78 -22.75 15.15
CA LEU A 95 -39.80 -23.81 14.97
C LEU A 95 -38.51 -23.43 15.70
N SER A 96 -38.28 -24.07 16.84
CA SER A 96 -37.07 -23.97 17.67
C SER A 96 -36.73 -25.36 18.20
N THR A 97 -35.54 -25.59 18.76
CA THR A 97 -35.20 -26.85 19.45
C THR A 97 -34.50 -26.55 20.76
N ARG A 98 -34.84 -27.30 21.82
CA ARG A 98 -34.01 -27.36 23.03
C ARG A 98 -32.78 -28.23 22.79
N ALA A 99 -31.77 -28.11 23.67
CA ALA A 99 -30.50 -28.85 23.56
C ALA A 99 -30.66 -30.38 23.47
N ASN A 100 -31.73 -30.93 24.05
CA ASN A 100 -32.03 -32.37 24.03
C ASN A 100 -33.11 -32.77 23.02
N GLU A 101 -33.52 -31.86 22.13
CA GLU A 101 -34.50 -32.10 21.07
C GLU A 101 -33.81 -32.30 19.71
N ALA A 102 -34.47 -33.04 18.82
CA ALA A 102 -33.95 -33.40 17.50
C ALA A 102 -34.98 -33.13 16.39
N LEU A 103 -34.54 -32.53 15.29
CA LEU A 103 -35.27 -32.41 14.02
C LEU A 103 -34.68 -33.40 13.01
N VAL A 104 -35.50 -34.31 12.49
CA VAL A 104 -35.05 -35.33 11.53
C VAL A 104 -35.87 -35.23 10.24
N PHE A 105 -35.20 -35.00 9.12
CA PHE A 105 -35.82 -34.96 7.80
C PHE A 105 -35.46 -36.24 7.02
N ASN A 106 -36.46 -37.08 6.78
CA ASN A 106 -36.36 -38.25 5.91
C ASN A 106 -36.87 -37.87 4.53
N GLN A 107 -35.95 -37.68 3.58
CA GLN A 107 -36.23 -37.17 2.24
C GLN A 107 -35.99 -38.23 1.17
N PRO A 108 -36.63 -38.13 -0.02
CA PRO A 108 -36.50 -39.16 -1.06
C PRO A 108 -35.07 -39.41 -1.54
N ASN A 109 -34.23 -38.37 -1.58
CA ASN A 109 -32.84 -38.42 -2.04
C ASN A 109 -32.08 -37.15 -1.60
N ALA A 110 -30.78 -37.09 -1.86
CA ALA A 110 -29.93 -35.95 -1.50
C ALA A 110 -30.31 -34.63 -2.20
N GLN A 111 -30.99 -34.71 -3.36
CA GLN A 111 -31.43 -33.55 -4.13
C GLN A 111 -32.78 -32.97 -3.65
N ALA A 112 -33.50 -33.67 -2.77
CA ALA A 112 -34.80 -33.24 -2.30
C ALA A 112 -34.67 -32.07 -1.32
N ILE A 113 -35.60 -31.11 -1.37
CA ILE A 113 -35.57 -29.89 -0.56
C ILE A 113 -36.81 -29.82 0.33
N ALA A 114 -36.61 -29.62 1.64
CA ALA A 114 -37.64 -29.29 2.61
C ALA A 114 -37.54 -27.79 2.97
N LEU A 115 -38.52 -27.00 2.55
CA LEU A 115 -38.66 -25.60 2.93
C LEU A 115 -39.49 -25.48 4.21
N ASN A 116 -38.89 -24.89 5.25
CA ASN A 116 -39.53 -24.60 6.53
C ASN A 116 -39.63 -23.09 6.69
N ARG A 117 -40.85 -22.55 6.62
CA ARG A 117 -41.11 -21.12 6.78
C ARG A 117 -41.78 -20.86 8.11
N ILE A 118 -41.23 -19.96 8.91
CA ILE A 118 -41.80 -19.60 10.21
C ILE A 118 -42.69 -18.37 10.00
N THR A 119 -43.97 -18.49 10.32
CA THR A 119 -44.99 -17.43 10.18
C THR A 119 -45.31 -16.71 11.49
N GLY A 120 -44.85 -17.25 12.63
CA GLY A 120 -44.94 -16.58 13.92
C GLY A 120 -43.98 -15.40 14.08
N SER A 121 -44.06 -14.72 15.22
CA SER A 121 -43.30 -13.51 15.52
C SER A 121 -42.01 -13.75 16.34
N SER A 122 -41.66 -15.01 16.60
CA SER A 122 -40.48 -15.36 17.41
C SER A 122 -39.31 -15.82 16.53
N PRO A 123 -38.06 -15.49 16.90
CA PRO A 123 -36.88 -16.02 16.23
C PRO A 123 -36.79 -17.55 16.42
N SER A 124 -36.08 -18.22 15.53
CA SER A 124 -35.78 -19.65 15.63
C SER A 124 -34.52 -19.86 16.45
N GLU A 125 -34.66 -20.46 17.64
CA GLU A 125 -33.54 -20.89 18.48
C GLU A 125 -33.34 -22.39 18.32
N LEU A 126 -32.35 -22.78 17.53
CA LEU A 126 -32.02 -24.18 17.23
C LEU A 126 -30.85 -24.61 18.13
N LEU A 127 -31.16 -25.14 19.31
CA LEU A 127 -30.16 -25.50 20.33
C LEU A 127 -29.82 -27.00 20.34
N GLY A 128 -30.66 -27.84 19.71
CA GLY A 128 -30.51 -29.29 19.64
C GLY A 128 -29.87 -29.80 18.35
N SER A 129 -30.31 -30.96 17.86
CA SER A 129 -29.81 -31.55 16.61
C SER A 129 -30.76 -31.37 15.44
N LEU A 130 -30.22 -31.22 14.23
CA LEU A 130 -30.96 -31.23 12.96
C LEU A 130 -30.24 -32.17 12.00
N THR A 131 -30.92 -33.22 11.51
CA THR A 131 -30.35 -34.20 10.58
C THR A 131 -31.23 -34.34 9.34
N ALA A 132 -30.63 -34.36 8.15
CA ALA A 132 -31.31 -34.61 6.89
C ALA A 132 -30.43 -35.36 5.90
N ASN A 133 -31.00 -36.27 5.12
CA ASN A 133 -30.28 -36.92 4.01
C ASN A 133 -30.26 -36.08 2.72
N GLY A 134 -31.10 -35.06 2.61
CA GLY A 134 -31.13 -34.08 1.51
C GLY A 134 -30.96 -32.65 2.01
N GLN A 135 -31.67 -31.70 1.39
CA GLN A 135 -31.51 -30.28 1.65
C GLN A 135 -32.63 -29.71 2.54
N VAL A 136 -32.28 -28.79 3.43
CA VAL A 136 -33.19 -28.15 4.38
C VAL A 136 -33.07 -26.63 4.27
N PHE A 137 -34.20 -25.95 4.04
CA PHE A 137 -34.28 -24.49 4.03
C PHE A 137 -35.06 -24.05 5.26
N ILE A 138 -34.55 -23.07 6.00
CA ILE A 138 -35.17 -22.47 7.17
C ILE A 138 -35.31 -20.98 6.90
N GLN A 139 -36.54 -20.48 6.90
CA GLN A 139 -36.86 -19.07 6.67
C GLN A 139 -37.59 -18.48 7.87
N ASN A 140 -36.94 -17.57 8.60
CA ASN A 140 -37.55 -16.85 9.70
C ASN A 140 -37.16 -15.36 9.68
N PRO A 141 -38.06 -14.46 9.25
CA PRO A 141 -37.81 -13.01 9.23
C PRO A 141 -37.44 -12.40 10.59
N ASN A 142 -37.79 -13.07 11.69
CA ASN A 142 -37.48 -12.60 13.04
C ASN A 142 -36.05 -12.95 13.49
N GLY A 143 -35.35 -13.84 12.78
CA GLY A 143 -34.00 -14.29 13.08
C GLY A 143 -33.84 -15.80 13.20
N VAL A 144 -32.63 -16.29 12.96
CA VAL A 144 -32.25 -17.71 13.10
C VAL A 144 -30.95 -17.80 13.91
N LEU A 145 -30.99 -18.50 15.03
CA LEU A 145 -29.85 -18.77 15.88
C LEU A 145 -29.60 -20.28 15.97
N PHE A 146 -28.40 -20.72 15.57
CA PHE A 146 -27.89 -22.04 15.95
C PHE A 146 -27.09 -21.89 17.24
N GLY A 147 -27.59 -22.47 18.34
CA GLY A 147 -27.00 -22.29 19.67
C GLY A 147 -25.66 -23.00 19.84
N ALA A 148 -24.89 -22.59 20.85
CA ALA A 148 -23.69 -23.32 21.25
C ALA A 148 -24.02 -24.78 21.62
N GLY A 149 -23.31 -25.74 21.03
CA GLY A 149 -23.58 -27.17 21.19
C GLY A 149 -24.64 -27.75 20.24
N SER A 150 -25.33 -26.92 19.45
CA SER A 150 -26.22 -27.41 18.40
C SER A 150 -25.43 -28.09 17.27
N GLN A 151 -26.03 -29.12 16.68
CA GLN A 151 -25.40 -29.90 15.60
C GLN A 151 -26.35 -30.07 14.42
N VAL A 152 -25.93 -29.58 13.26
CA VAL A 152 -26.69 -29.68 12.01
C VAL A 152 -25.90 -30.54 11.02
N ASN A 153 -26.50 -31.62 10.51
CA ASN A 153 -25.91 -32.50 9.52
C ASN A 153 -26.90 -32.70 8.37
N VAL A 154 -26.62 -32.13 7.20
CA VAL A 154 -27.55 -32.12 6.06
C VAL A 154 -26.83 -32.35 4.73
N GLY A 155 -27.54 -32.68 3.67
CA GLY A 155 -27.01 -32.64 2.30
C GLY A 155 -26.75 -31.19 1.83
N GLY A 156 -27.60 -30.25 2.23
CA GLY A 156 -27.37 -28.81 2.08
C GLY A 156 -28.30 -27.97 2.96
N LEU A 157 -27.86 -26.78 3.35
CA LEU A 157 -28.60 -25.87 4.23
C LEU A 157 -28.77 -24.50 3.59
N VAL A 158 -29.99 -23.96 3.65
CA VAL A 158 -30.21 -22.50 3.58
C VAL A 158 -30.85 -22.05 4.90
N ALA A 159 -30.20 -21.18 5.65
CA ALA A 159 -30.79 -20.52 6.81
C ALA A 159 -30.90 -19.02 6.51
N SER A 160 -32.13 -18.49 6.56
CA SER A 160 -32.41 -17.17 6.02
C SER A 160 -33.41 -16.39 6.85
N THR A 161 -33.21 -15.07 6.99
CA THR A 161 -34.28 -14.16 7.41
C THR A 161 -35.06 -13.59 6.22
N LEU A 162 -34.49 -13.69 5.02
CA LEU A 162 -35.16 -13.39 3.77
C LEU A 162 -36.15 -14.51 3.42
N SER A 163 -37.28 -14.15 2.82
CA SER A 163 -38.37 -15.05 2.47
C SER A 163 -38.39 -15.36 0.97
N MET A 164 -38.90 -16.53 0.61
CA MET A 164 -39.14 -16.95 -0.78
C MET A 164 -40.60 -17.37 -0.93
N SER A 165 -41.23 -17.09 -2.09
CA SER A 165 -42.61 -17.51 -2.35
C SER A 165 -42.72 -19.01 -2.62
N ASN A 166 -43.91 -19.60 -2.37
CA ASN A 166 -44.17 -21.00 -2.74
C ASN A 166 -44.04 -21.21 -4.26
N ALA A 167 -44.49 -20.24 -5.06
CA ALA A 167 -44.41 -20.33 -6.52
C ALA A 167 -42.96 -20.40 -7.01
N ASP A 168 -42.08 -19.58 -6.45
CA ASP A 168 -40.65 -19.59 -6.78
C ASP A 168 -39.99 -20.88 -6.31
N PHE A 169 -40.23 -21.28 -5.06
CA PHE A 169 -39.71 -22.53 -4.52
C PHE A 169 -40.08 -23.74 -5.38
N MET A 170 -41.37 -23.88 -5.72
CA MET A 170 -41.86 -25.01 -6.51
C MET A 170 -41.35 -24.99 -7.95
N ALA A 171 -41.13 -23.79 -8.51
CA ALA A 171 -40.50 -23.61 -9.81
C ALA A 171 -38.97 -23.82 -9.78
N GLY A 172 -38.35 -24.00 -8.61
CA GLY A 172 -36.90 -24.11 -8.46
C GLY A 172 -36.15 -22.77 -8.61
N ARG A 173 -36.86 -21.64 -8.47
CA ARG A 173 -36.26 -20.31 -8.42
C ARG A 173 -35.94 -19.97 -6.97
N HIS A 174 -34.67 -19.74 -6.66
CA HIS A 174 -34.21 -19.49 -5.30
C HIS A 174 -33.90 -18.00 -5.09
N VAL A 175 -34.95 -17.18 -5.18
CA VAL A 175 -34.89 -15.73 -4.96
C VAL A 175 -35.46 -15.43 -3.58
N PHE A 176 -34.65 -14.81 -2.72
CA PHE A 176 -35.00 -14.49 -1.35
C PHE A 176 -35.05 -12.98 -1.17
N THR A 177 -36.11 -12.46 -0.52
CA THR A 177 -36.31 -11.03 -0.27
C THR A 177 -36.71 -10.77 1.18
N GLY A 178 -36.25 -9.66 1.75
CA GLY A 178 -36.53 -9.25 3.13
C GLY A 178 -35.66 -8.06 3.54
N SER A 179 -35.94 -7.46 4.70
CA SER A 179 -35.24 -6.24 5.13
C SER A 179 -34.87 -6.21 6.62
N GLY A 180 -34.84 -7.36 7.29
CA GLY A 180 -34.52 -7.43 8.71
C GLY A 180 -34.11 -8.82 9.19
N GLY A 181 -33.79 -8.90 10.48
CA GLY A 181 -33.38 -10.12 11.16
C GLY A 181 -31.89 -10.46 10.97
N THR A 182 -31.41 -11.39 11.78
CA THR A 182 -30.02 -11.85 11.79
C THR A 182 -29.95 -13.37 11.70
N VAL A 183 -28.92 -13.90 11.06
CA VAL A 183 -28.58 -15.33 11.11
C VAL A 183 -27.26 -15.49 11.84
N VAL A 184 -27.27 -16.21 12.95
CA VAL A 184 -26.09 -16.42 13.80
C VAL A 184 -25.85 -17.91 13.99
N ASN A 185 -24.66 -18.39 13.62
CA ASN A 185 -24.20 -19.72 13.95
C ASN A 185 -23.25 -19.70 15.15
N ARG A 186 -23.60 -20.36 16.25
CA ARG A 186 -22.69 -20.70 17.37
C ARG A 186 -22.49 -22.21 17.53
N GLY A 187 -23.14 -23.00 16.68
CA GLY A 187 -23.11 -24.45 16.69
C GLY A 187 -22.11 -25.03 15.69
N THR A 188 -22.35 -26.29 15.31
CA THR A 188 -21.62 -26.97 14.24
C THR A 188 -22.57 -27.28 13.09
N LEU A 189 -22.31 -26.71 11.92
CA LEU A 189 -23.06 -26.94 10.69
C LEU A 189 -22.22 -27.76 9.71
N ASN A 190 -22.72 -28.92 9.31
CA ASN A 190 -22.05 -29.82 8.37
C ASN A 190 -22.96 -30.09 7.16
N ALA A 191 -22.41 -29.85 5.97
CA ALA A 191 -22.98 -30.33 4.72
C ALA A 191 -22.30 -31.65 4.30
N GLY A 192 -23.04 -32.51 3.60
CA GLY A 192 -22.48 -33.68 2.91
C GLY A 192 -21.42 -33.27 1.88
N GLN A 193 -20.61 -34.22 1.43
CA GLN A 193 -19.58 -33.94 0.41
C GLN A 193 -20.20 -33.35 -0.86
N GLY A 194 -19.65 -32.23 -1.35
CA GLY A 194 -20.19 -31.49 -2.49
C GLY A 194 -21.45 -30.67 -2.20
N GLY A 195 -22.00 -30.76 -0.98
CA GLY A 195 -23.15 -29.98 -0.53
C GLY A 195 -22.81 -28.52 -0.24
N TYR A 196 -23.76 -27.79 0.35
CA TYR A 196 -23.55 -26.37 0.66
C TYR A 196 -24.18 -25.95 1.99
N LEU A 197 -23.65 -24.86 2.56
CA LEU A 197 -24.21 -24.16 3.70
C LEU A 197 -24.35 -22.68 3.34
N ALA A 198 -25.56 -22.16 3.27
CA ALA A 198 -25.83 -20.76 2.92
C ALA A 198 -26.59 -20.04 4.05
N LEU A 199 -26.00 -18.98 4.59
CA LEU A 199 -26.62 -18.09 5.58
C LEU A 199 -26.95 -16.76 4.89
N LEU A 200 -28.24 -16.36 4.88
CA LEU A 200 -28.73 -15.21 4.14
C LEU A 200 -29.54 -14.26 5.03
N ALA A 201 -29.11 -13.02 5.20
CA ALA A 201 -29.85 -11.99 5.95
C ALA A 201 -29.24 -10.62 5.66
N PRO A 202 -29.78 -9.50 6.17
CA PRO A 202 -29.02 -8.25 6.24
C PRO A 202 -27.74 -8.39 7.09
N GLU A 203 -27.77 -9.24 8.12
CA GLU A 203 -26.63 -9.50 9.00
C GLU A 203 -26.46 -11.01 9.25
N VAL A 204 -25.29 -11.54 8.91
CA VAL A 204 -24.92 -12.95 9.03
C VAL A 204 -23.62 -13.09 9.80
N ARG A 205 -23.59 -13.98 10.80
CA ARG A 205 -22.42 -14.20 11.66
C ARG A 205 -22.14 -15.69 11.86
N ASN A 206 -20.89 -16.09 11.62
CA ASN A 206 -20.37 -17.38 12.06
C ASN A 206 -19.48 -17.19 13.30
N GLU A 207 -19.99 -17.61 14.45
CA GLU A 207 -19.32 -17.69 15.75
C GLU A 207 -19.14 -19.16 16.19
N GLY A 208 -19.32 -20.11 15.28
CA GLY A 208 -19.18 -21.55 15.48
C GLY A 208 -18.38 -22.21 14.34
N VAL A 209 -18.77 -23.41 13.94
CA VAL A 209 -18.10 -24.17 12.88
C VAL A 209 -19.06 -24.39 11.71
N MET A 210 -18.56 -24.17 10.49
CA MET A 210 -19.22 -24.54 9.24
C MET A 210 -18.29 -25.43 8.40
N THR A 211 -18.76 -26.59 7.95
CA THR A 211 -17.98 -27.52 7.14
C THR A 211 -18.76 -27.96 5.89
N ALA A 212 -18.20 -27.69 4.71
CA ALA A 212 -18.77 -28.03 3.39
C ALA A 212 -17.67 -28.58 2.45
N SER A 213 -17.10 -29.74 2.78
CA SER A 213 -16.00 -30.35 2.02
C SER A 213 -16.40 -30.63 0.57
N LEU A 214 -15.52 -30.29 -0.39
CA LEU A 214 -15.76 -30.34 -1.84
C LEU A 214 -16.98 -29.51 -2.32
N GLY A 215 -17.54 -28.68 -1.44
CA GLY A 215 -18.78 -27.94 -1.63
C GLY A 215 -18.61 -26.45 -1.35
N THR A 216 -19.68 -25.76 -0.95
CA THR A 216 -19.66 -24.30 -0.77
C THR A 216 -20.21 -23.86 0.58
N ALA A 217 -19.48 -22.99 1.29
CA ALA A 217 -19.98 -22.26 2.44
C ALA A 217 -20.18 -20.77 2.07
N LEU A 218 -21.41 -20.26 2.19
CA LEU A 218 -21.80 -18.90 1.82
C LEU A 218 -22.39 -18.14 3.00
N LEU A 219 -21.88 -16.93 3.26
CA LEU A 219 -22.48 -15.90 4.10
C LEU A 219 -22.80 -14.70 3.19
N ALA A 220 -24.09 -14.43 2.95
CA ALA A 220 -24.51 -13.32 2.09
C ALA A 220 -25.36 -12.31 2.86
N ALA A 221 -24.88 -11.07 2.90
CA ALA A 221 -25.49 -9.94 3.59
C ALA A 221 -26.18 -8.97 2.61
N GLY A 222 -27.52 -8.96 2.60
CA GLY A 222 -28.32 -8.10 1.71
C GLY A 222 -29.84 -8.28 1.88
N ASN A 223 -30.63 -7.46 1.19
CA ASN A 223 -32.09 -7.48 1.24
C ASN A 223 -32.73 -8.35 0.15
N LYS A 224 -32.00 -8.58 -0.96
CA LYS A 224 -32.41 -9.52 -2.01
C LYS A 224 -31.23 -10.33 -2.47
N VAL A 225 -31.34 -11.65 -2.32
CA VAL A 225 -30.28 -12.61 -2.69
C VAL A 225 -30.87 -13.69 -3.58
N THR A 226 -30.19 -14.01 -4.66
CA THR A 226 -30.54 -15.10 -5.56
C THR A 226 -29.47 -16.18 -5.48
N LEU A 227 -29.88 -17.44 -5.34
CA LEU A 227 -28.98 -18.60 -5.36
C LEU A 227 -29.17 -19.43 -6.64
N ASN A 228 -28.08 -19.87 -7.24
CA ASN A 228 -28.08 -20.78 -8.37
C ASN A 228 -27.68 -22.18 -7.88
N LEU A 229 -28.68 -23.05 -7.71
CA LEU A 229 -28.49 -24.42 -7.25
C LEU A 229 -28.65 -25.39 -8.42
N ASP A 230 -27.74 -26.36 -8.51
CA ASP A 230 -27.86 -27.50 -9.42
C ASP A 230 -27.41 -28.77 -8.73
N ASN A 231 -28.15 -29.86 -8.92
CA ASN A 231 -27.81 -31.19 -8.40
C ASN A 231 -27.34 -31.22 -6.92
N ALA A 232 -28.00 -30.45 -6.03
CA ALA A 232 -27.64 -30.28 -4.61
C ALA A 232 -26.32 -29.55 -4.32
N SER A 233 -25.75 -28.87 -5.31
CA SER A 233 -24.57 -28.00 -5.21
C SER A 233 -24.94 -26.54 -5.43
N LEU A 234 -24.19 -25.62 -4.83
CA LEU A 234 -24.31 -24.18 -5.07
C LEU A 234 -23.30 -23.75 -6.13
N LEU A 235 -23.80 -23.37 -7.31
CA LEU A 235 -22.99 -22.95 -8.45
C LEU A 235 -22.62 -21.45 -8.40
N GLY A 236 -23.46 -20.63 -7.76
CA GLY A 236 -23.23 -19.20 -7.65
C GLY A 236 -24.35 -18.48 -6.92
N TYR A 237 -24.17 -17.18 -6.68
CA TYR A 237 -25.13 -16.31 -6.01
C TYR A 237 -25.05 -14.89 -6.57
N SER A 238 -26.08 -14.09 -6.30
CA SER A 238 -26.06 -12.64 -6.51
C SER A 238 -26.75 -11.92 -5.35
N ILE A 239 -26.25 -10.74 -4.98
CA ILE A 239 -26.92 -9.81 -4.07
C ILE A 239 -27.52 -8.70 -4.92
N ASP A 240 -28.80 -8.86 -5.27
CA ASP A 240 -29.51 -8.00 -6.20
C ASP A 240 -29.93 -6.67 -5.54
N GLN A 241 -30.13 -6.68 -4.22
CA GLN A 241 -30.40 -5.47 -3.41
C GLN A 241 -29.61 -5.56 -2.10
N GLY A 242 -28.80 -4.54 -1.83
CA GLY A 242 -28.06 -4.44 -0.57
C GLY A 242 -28.94 -4.08 0.62
N ALA A 243 -28.32 -4.02 1.79
CA ALA A 243 -28.97 -3.69 3.05
C ALA A 243 -28.30 -2.51 3.75
N ILE A 244 -29.03 -1.87 4.67
CA ILE A 244 -28.47 -0.84 5.55
C ILE A 244 -27.57 -1.55 6.57
N ASN A 245 -26.28 -1.16 6.62
CA ASN A 245 -25.29 -1.76 7.51
C ASN A 245 -25.16 -3.28 7.30
N ALA A 246 -25.12 -3.70 6.03
CA ALA A 246 -24.96 -5.11 5.68
C ALA A 246 -23.69 -5.68 6.32
N LEU A 247 -23.79 -6.81 7.02
CA LEU A 247 -22.66 -7.43 7.72
C LEU A 247 -22.56 -8.92 7.43
N ALA A 248 -21.42 -9.35 6.89
CA ALA A 248 -21.03 -10.75 6.84
C ALA A 248 -19.76 -10.98 7.66
N GLU A 249 -19.85 -11.76 8.73
CA GLU A 249 -18.76 -11.91 9.70
C GLU A 249 -18.42 -13.37 10.01
N ASN A 250 -17.12 -13.69 10.02
CA ASN A 250 -16.58 -14.92 10.57
C ASN A 250 -15.62 -14.65 11.75
N LYS A 251 -15.92 -15.26 12.90
CA LYS A 251 -15.10 -15.20 14.12
C LYS A 251 -14.44 -16.53 14.51
N GLN A 252 -14.90 -17.63 13.92
CA GLN A 252 -14.44 -18.97 14.25
C GLN A 252 -14.06 -19.70 12.95
N LEU A 253 -14.59 -20.90 12.68
CA LEU A 253 -14.11 -21.74 11.58
C LEU A 253 -15.15 -21.86 10.46
N ILE A 254 -14.71 -21.64 9.23
CA ILE A 254 -15.40 -22.09 8.01
C ILE A 254 -14.42 -22.95 7.21
N GLN A 255 -14.81 -24.17 6.85
CA GLN A 255 -13.96 -25.12 6.13
C GLN A 255 -14.69 -25.70 4.91
N ALA A 256 -14.13 -25.51 3.73
CA ALA A 256 -14.62 -26.05 2.45
C ALA A 256 -13.46 -26.54 1.57
N ASN A 257 -12.64 -27.46 2.09
CA ASN A 257 -11.48 -27.99 1.37
C ASN A 257 -11.89 -28.63 0.02
N GLY A 258 -11.14 -28.32 -1.03
CA GLY A 258 -11.43 -28.66 -2.43
C GLY A 258 -12.70 -28.02 -2.99
N GLY A 259 -13.25 -27.04 -2.27
CA GLY A 259 -14.49 -26.31 -2.56
C GLY A 259 -14.30 -24.80 -2.41
N GLN A 260 -15.35 -24.09 -1.99
CA GLN A 260 -15.37 -22.63 -1.94
C GLN A 260 -15.93 -22.07 -0.63
N VAL A 261 -15.33 -20.97 -0.16
CA VAL A 261 -15.90 -20.14 0.91
C VAL A 261 -16.16 -18.73 0.39
N LEU A 262 -17.37 -18.23 0.61
CA LEU A 262 -17.88 -16.99 0.06
C LEU A 262 -18.48 -16.15 1.21
N LEU A 263 -17.90 -14.98 1.47
CA LEU A 263 -18.47 -13.98 2.38
C LEU A 263 -18.76 -12.74 1.55
N SER A 264 -19.98 -12.22 1.62
CA SER A 264 -20.35 -11.05 0.83
C SER A 264 -21.32 -10.14 1.52
N ALA A 265 -21.11 -8.83 1.38
CA ALA A 265 -22.02 -7.80 1.87
C ALA A 265 -22.17 -6.70 0.82
N LYS A 266 -23.41 -6.25 0.60
CA LYS A 266 -23.72 -5.15 -0.33
C LYS A 266 -24.53 -4.05 0.36
N ALA A 267 -24.15 -2.80 0.15
CA ALA A 267 -24.84 -1.65 0.72
C ALA A 267 -26.06 -1.30 -0.13
N VAL A 268 -27.05 -0.62 0.45
CA VAL A 268 -28.23 -0.17 -0.32
C VAL A 268 -27.92 1.09 -1.14
N ASP A 269 -26.98 1.91 -0.67
CA ASP A 269 -26.51 3.14 -1.30
C ASP A 269 -25.11 3.51 -0.77
N SER A 270 -24.52 4.59 -1.31
CA SER A 270 -23.20 5.08 -0.91
C SER A 270 -23.14 5.73 0.49
N LEU A 271 -24.28 6.04 1.11
CA LEU A 271 -24.36 6.61 2.47
C LEU A 271 -24.42 5.53 3.55
N THR A 272 -24.63 4.27 3.15
CA THR A 272 -24.71 3.12 4.04
C THR A 272 -23.47 2.25 3.90
N THR A 273 -23.15 1.53 4.97
CA THR A 273 -21.96 0.68 5.02
C THR A 273 -22.30 -0.76 4.69
N ALA A 274 -21.39 -1.44 3.99
CA ALA A 274 -21.38 -2.89 3.85
C ALA A 274 -20.04 -3.40 4.34
N THR A 275 -20.06 -4.31 5.31
CA THR A 275 -18.85 -4.79 5.97
C THR A 275 -18.73 -6.30 5.86
N VAL A 276 -17.56 -6.76 5.41
CA VAL A 276 -17.15 -8.16 5.52
C VAL A 276 -16.00 -8.26 6.51
N ASN A 277 -16.14 -9.09 7.53
CA ASN A 277 -15.16 -9.24 8.60
C ASN A 277 -14.70 -10.70 8.71
N ASN A 278 -13.39 -10.93 8.68
CA ASN A 278 -12.81 -12.17 9.15
C ASN A 278 -11.85 -11.90 10.31
N THR A 279 -12.07 -12.57 11.43
CA THR A 279 -11.12 -12.63 12.56
C THR A 279 -10.77 -14.07 12.95
N GLY A 280 -11.54 -15.04 12.47
CA GLY A 280 -11.31 -16.47 12.66
C GLY A 280 -10.49 -17.09 11.52
N VAL A 281 -10.76 -18.37 11.26
CA VAL A 281 -10.10 -19.20 10.25
C VAL A 281 -11.08 -19.54 9.14
N ILE A 282 -10.66 -19.33 7.90
CA ILE A 282 -11.33 -19.81 6.70
C ILE A 282 -10.37 -20.73 5.95
N GLU A 283 -10.77 -21.98 5.73
CA GLU A 283 -9.97 -22.98 5.02
C GLU A 283 -10.68 -23.49 3.77
N ALA A 284 -9.98 -23.44 2.64
CA ALA A 284 -10.35 -24.08 1.38
C ALA A 284 -9.10 -24.71 0.75
N LYS A 285 -8.46 -25.64 1.46
CA LYS A 285 -7.23 -26.30 1.00
C LYS A 285 -7.47 -27.14 -0.26
N THR A 286 -6.47 -27.25 -1.11
CA THR A 286 -6.51 -28.14 -2.28
C THR A 286 -6.62 -29.60 -1.83
N ILE A 287 -7.61 -30.33 -2.38
CA ILE A 287 -7.78 -31.77 -2.19
C ILE A 287 -8.00 -32.42 -3.55
N GLN A 288 -7.32 -33.53 -3.83
CA GLN A 288 -7.48 -34.31 -5.06
C GLN A 288 -7.37 -33.45 -6.34
N ASN A 289 -6.40 -32.54 -6.39
CA ASN A 289 -6.18 -31.58 -7.49
C ASN A 289 -7.34 -30.60 -7.75
N LYS A 290 -8.30 -30.48 -6.82
CA LYS A 290 -9.29 -29.40 -6.84
C LYS A 290 -8.80 -28.27 -5.95
N ALA A 291 -8.33 -27.21 -6.59
CA ALA A 291 -7.89 -26.00 -5.90
C ALA A 291 -9.09 -25.31 -5.23
N GLY A 292 -8.97 -24.96 -3.96
CA GLY A 292 -10.04 -24.26 -3.25
C GLY A 292 -10.03 -22.76 -3.51
N ARG A 293 -11.16 -22.10 -3.21
CA ARG A 293 -11.33 -20.66 -3.40
C ARG A 293 -11.92 -20.00 -2.17
N ILE A 294 -11.41 -18.83 -1.81
CA ILE A 294 -11.94 -18.00 -0.71
C ILE A 294 -12.20 -16.60 -1.26
N LEU A 295 -13.44 -16.13 -1.22
CA LEU A 295 -13.83 -14.79 -1.70
C LEU A 295 -14.48 -14.00 -0.56
N LEU A 296 -13.91 -12.85 -0.20
CA LEU A 296 -14.47 -11.87 0.71
C LEU A 296 -14.81 -10.61 -0.11
N MET A 297 -16.10 -10.39 -0.36
CA MET A 297 -16.60 -9.37 -1.30
C MET A 297 -17.44 -8.31 -0.58
N GLY A 298 -16.95 -7.08 -0.54
CA GLY A 298 -17.75 -5.90 -0.20
C GLY A 298 -18.20 -5.15 -1.44
N ASP A 299 -19.04 -4.14 -1.22
CA ASP A 299 -19.42 -3.19 -2.26
C ASP A 299 -18.21 -2.38 -2.75
N MET A 300 -18.08 -2.16 -4.07
CA MET A 300 -16.99 -1.36 -4.66
C MET A 300 -17.24 0.14 -4.58
N GLU A 301 -18.45 0.58 -4.22
CA GLU A 301 -18.77 2.00 -4.05
C GLU A 301 -18.51 2.50 -2.62
N SER A 302 -18.91 1.73 -1.60
CA SER A 302 -18.81 2.13 -0.18
C SER A 302 -18.44 1.00 0.79
N GLY A 303 -18.19 -0.20 0.28
CA GLY A 303 -17.97 -1.39 1.09
C GLY A 303 -16.60 -1.42 1.78
N THR A 304 -16.52 -2.13 2.90
CA THR A 304 -15.26 -2.40 3.60
C THR A 304 -15.09 -3.91 3.82
N VAL A 305 -13.92 -4.44 3.47
CA VAL A 305 -13.49 -5.79 3.85
C VAL A 305 -12.36 -5.65 4.88
N ASN A 306 -12.58 -6.16 6.09
CA ASN A 306 -11.56 -6.26 7.13
C ASN A 306 -11.02 -7.70 7.18
N VAL A 307 -9.74 -7.85 6.82
CA VAL A 307 -9.04 -9.13 6.72
C VAL A 307 -8.14 -9.31 7.95
N GLY A 308 -8.61 -10.09 8.91
CA GLY A 308 -7.81 -10.59 10.04
C GLY A 308 -7.80 -12.12 10.08
N GLY A 309 -7.23 -12.70 11.13
CA GLY A 309 -7.19 -14.15 11.33
C GLY A 309 -6.44 -14.89 10.22
N THR A 310 -6.98 -16.02 9.76
CA THR A 310 -6.35 -16.88 8.74
C THR A 310 -7.27 -17.14 7.56
N LEU A 311 -6.75 -16.99 6.34
CA LEU A 311 -7.35 -17.48 5.10
C LEU A 311 -6.38 -18.48 4.45
N ASP A 312 -6.78 -19.75 4.34
CA ASP A 312 -5.91 -20.83 3.88
C ASP A 312 -6.51 -21.56 2.68
N ALA A 313 -5.96 -21.28 1.50
CA ALA A 313 -6.24 -22.00 0.26
C ALA A 313 -5.00 -22.76 -0.23
N SER A 314 -4.15 -23.23 0.68
CA SER A 314 -2.90 -23.92 0.34
C SER A 314 -3.11 -25.34 -0.22
N ALA A 315 -2.06 -25.86 -0.86
CA ALA A 315 -1.92 -27.24 -1.34
C ALA A 315 -0.74 -27.94 -0.62
N PRO A 316 -0.92 -28.34 0.65
CA PRO A 316 0.17 -28.89 1.46
C PRO A 316 0.60 -30.30 1.04
N ASN A 317 -0.27 -31.05 0.37
CA ASN A 317 -0.01 -32.44 0.00
C ASN A 317 0.33 -32.61 -1.49
N SER A 318 -0.47 -32.04 -2.39
CA SER A 318 -0.32 -32.18 -3.84
C SER A 318 -1.17 -31.14 -4.59
N GLY A 319 -0.78 -30.85 -5.82
CA GLY A 319 -1.49 -29.93 -6.71
C GLY A 319 -1.07 -28.48 -6.50
N ASP A 320 -1.77 -27.58 -7.19
CA ASP A 320 -1.53 -26.15 -7.13
C ASP A 320 -2.26 -25.51 -5.95
N GLY A 321 -1.71 -24.40 -5.47
CA GLY A 321 -2.35 -23.55 -4.48
C GLY A 321 -3.62 -22.92 -5.04
N GLY A 322 -4.58 -22.67 -4.16
CA GLY A 322 -5.87 -22.08 -4.47
C GLY A 322 -5.83 -20.56 -4.65
N PHE A 323 -7.02 -19.99 -4.76
CA PHE A 323 -7.21 -18.56 -5.02
C PHE A 323 -7.93 -17.89 -3.86
N ILE A 324 -7.40 -16.76 -3.40
CA ILE A 324 -8.01 -15.93 -2.36
C ILE A 324 -8.25 -14.54 -2.93
N GLU A 325 -9.44 -13.99 -2.71
CA GLU A 325 -9.79 -12.64 -3.14
C GLU A 325 -10.43 -11.86 -1.99
N THR A 326 -9.97 -10.62 -1.82
CA THR A 326 -10.50 -9.66 -0.86
C THR A 326 -10.75 -8.34 -1.59
N SER A 327 -12.01 -8.04 -1.87
CA SER A 327 -12.38 -6.95 -2.80
C SER A 327 -13.52 -6.12 -2.22
N ALA A 328 -13.35 -4.80 -2.20
CA ALA A 328 -14.33 -3.80 -1.77
C ALA A 328 -13.77 -2.40 -2.04
N ALA A 329 -14.56 -1.33 -1.95
CA ALA A 329 -14.03 0.04 -2.00
C ALA A 329 -12.83 0.21 -1.03
N HIS A 330 -12.98 -0.33 0.18
CA HIS A 330 -11.93 -0.32 1.18
C HIS A 330 -11.53 -1.72 1.65
N VAL A 331 -10.27 -2.09 1.48
CA VAL A 331 -9.72 -3.36 2.02
C VAL A 331 -8.68 -3.07 3.08
N LYS A 332 -8.96 -3.49 4.31
CA LYS A 332 -8.09 -3.28 5.48
C LYS A 332 -7.54 -4.61 5.97
N VAL A 333 -6.24 -4.79 5.87
CA VAL A 333 -5.56 -6.00 6.35
C VAL A 333 -4.97 -5.75 7.73
N ALA A 334 -5.42 -6.53 8.71
CA ALA A 334 -4.96 -6.44 10.09
C ALA A 334 -3.53 -6.92 10.26
N ASP A 335 -2.82 -6.35 11.24
CA ASP A 335 -1.53 -6.88 11.67
C ASP A 335 -1.66 -8.35 12.11
N GLY A 336 -0.76 -9.19 11.60
CA GLY A 336 -0.76 -10.62 11.90
C GLY A 336 -1.77 -11.46 11.11
N ALA A 337 -2.51 -10.89 10.16
CA ALA A 337 -3.31 -11.69 9.23
C ALA A 337 -2.42 -12.67 8.45
N VAL A 338 -2.83 -13.95 8.39
CA VAL A 338 -2.10 -15.03 7.73
C VAL A 338 -2.91 -15.54 6.54
N ILE A 339 -2.42 -15.25 5.34
CA ILE A 339 -3.04 -15.58 4.07
C ILE A 339 -2.10 -16.50 3.32
N THR A 340 -2.52 -17.73 3.05
CA THR A 340 -1.65 -18.71 2.39
C THR A 340 -2.32 -19.38 1.20
N THR A 341 -1.54 -19.44 0.11
CA THR A 341 -1.83 -20.16 -1.12
C THR A 341 -0.63 -21.01 -1.53
N LEU A 342 0.25 -21.36 -0.57
CA LEU A 342 1.44 -22.17 -0.83
C LEU A 342 1.05 -23.52 -1.43
N ALA A 343 1.93 -24.01 -2.28
CA ALA A 343 1.85 -25.35 -2.84
C ALA A 343 3.18 -26.06 -2.57
N ALA A 344 3.13 -27.27 -2.04
CA ALA A 344 4.34 -28.05 -1.74
C ALA A 344 4.99 -28.65 -3.00
N SER A 345 4.19 -28.91 -4.05
CA SER A 345 4.63 -29.69 -5.22
C SER A 345 4.12 -29.13 -6.56
N GLY A 346 3.45 -27.98 -6.53
CA GLY A 346 2.84 -27.32 -7.69
C GLY A 346 3.10 -25.81 -7.68
N ASN A 347 2.35 -25.09 -8.51
CA ASN A 347 2.42 -23.63 -8.52
C ASN A 347 1.77 -23.06 -7.26
N HIS A 348 2.43 -22.08 -6.64
CA HIS A 348 1.81 -21.28 -5.60
C HIS A 348 0.58 -20.57 -6.19
N GLY A 349 -0.52 -20.58 -5.45
CA GLY A 349 -1.71 -19.83 -5.83
C GLY A 349 -1.53 -18.33 -5.62
N SER A 350 -2.62 -17.58 -5.66
CA SER A 350 -2.58 -16.12 -5.53
C SER A 350 -3.63 -15.58 -4.57
N TRP A 351 -3.22 -14.53 -3.86
CA TRP A 351 -4.10 -13.66 -3.11
C TRP A 351 -4.26 -12.33 -3.86
N LEU A 352 -5.47 -12.07 -4.35
CA LEU A 352 -5.87 -10.80 -4.94
C LEU A 352 -6.48 -9.88 -3.88
N ILE A 353 -5.93 -8.67 -3.77
CA ILE A 353 -6.50 -7.57 -3.01
C ILE A 353 -6.97 -6.52 -4.02
N ASP A 354 -8.27 -6.22 -4.03
CA ASP A 354 -8.89 -5.37 -5.05
C ASP A 354 -9.69 -4.19 -4.46
N PRO A 355 -9.04 -3.06 -4.12
CA PRO A 355 -9.67 -1.84 -3.61
C PRO A 355 -9.65 -0.67 -4.60
N THR A 356 -10.16 0.50 -4.19
CA THR A 356 -10.13 1.71 -5.03
C THR A 356 -8.78 2.44 -5.04
N ASP A 357 -8.14 2.52 -3.88
CA ASP A 357 -6.75 2.94 -3.66
C ASP A 357 -6.09 1.96 -2.69
N PHE A 358 -4.75 1.90 -2.66
CA PHE A 358 -4.07 1.03 -1.69
C PHE A 358 -2.76 1.59 -1.15
N THR A 359 -2.55 1.46 0.17
CA THR A 359 -1.31 1.86 0.84
C THR A 359 -0.66 0.71 1.59
N ILE A 360 0.64 0.51 1.37
CA ILE A 360 1.51 -0.33 2.20
C ILE A 360 2.24 0.59 3.20
N ALA A 361 2.01 0.39 4.49
CA ALA A 361 2.49 1.27 5.58
C ALA A 361 3.32 0.51 6.63
N ALA A 362 3.91 1.19 7.62
CA ALA A 362 4.76 0.56 8.65
C ALA A 362 4.00 -0.34 9.66
N GLY A 363 2.69 -0.52 9.47
CA GLY A 363 1.77 -1.34 10.28
C GLY A 363 0.31 -1.03 9.87
N SER A 364 -0.66 -1.75 10.44
CA SER A 364 -2.09 -1.50 10.14
C SER A 364 -2.69 -0.28 10.87
N GLY A 365 -2.04 0.19 11.94
CA GLY A 365 -2.54 1.26 12.82
C GLY A 365 -2.56 2.68 12.22
N GLY A 366 -2.07 2.86 10.99
CA GLY A 366 -2.06 4.14 10.27
C GLY A 366 -3.03 4.23 9.08
N LEU A 367 -3.85 3.21 8.86
CA LEU A 367 -4.67 3.09 7.65
C LEU A 367 -6.06 3.73 7.87
N THR A 368 -6.26 4.94 7.34
CA THR A 368 -7.58 5.58 7.30
C THR A 368 -8.47 4.94 6.21
N GLY A 369 -7.89 4.56 5.06
CA GLY A 369 -8.52 3.85 3.94
C GLY A 369 -8.04 2.41 3.79
N SER A 370 -7.86 1.94 2.56
CA SER A 370 -7.33 0.60 2.28
C SER A 370 -5.83 0.49 2.56
N GLY A 371 -5.40 -0.67 3.04
CA GLY A 371 -3.97 -0.96 3.12
C GLY A 371 -3.58 -2.19 3.92
N ILE A 372 -2.27 -2.35 4.03
CA ILE A 372 -1.60 -3.44 4.74
C ILE A 372 -0.30 -2.95 5.38
N GLY A 373 0.07 -3.51 6.53
CA GLY A 373 1.41 -3.33 7.09
C GLY A 373 2.48 -4.01 6.24
N ALA A 374 3.61 -3.37 5.98
CA ALA A 374 4.68 -3.88 5.12
C ALA A 374 5.27 -5.19 5.64
N THR A 375 5.40 -5.35 6.97
CA THR A 375 5.78 -6.61 7.61
C THR A 375 4.75 -7.71 7.37
N THR A 376 3.46 -7.37 7.48
CA THR A 376 2.35 -8.31 7.20
C THR A 376 2.35 -8.72 5.72
N LEU A 377 2.58 -7.79 4.79
CA LEU A 377 2.73 -8.10 3.37
C LEU A 377 3.93 -9.01 3.12
N GLY A 378 5.10 -8.69 3.66
CA GLY A 378 6.31 -9.51 3.53
C GLY A 378 6.13 -10.93 4.07
N ASN A 379 5.46 -11.08 5.20
CA ASN A 379 5.12 -12.40 5.76
C ASN A 379 4.19 -13.19 4.84
N ASN A 380 3.16 -12.56 4.27
CA ASN A 380 2.22 -13.22 3.36
C ASN A 380 2.83 -13.53 1.99
N LEU A 381 3.77 -12.72 1.51
CA LEU A 381 4.57 -13.07 0.32
C LEU A 381 5.41 -14.33 0.54
N ASN A 382 5.82 -14.65 1.77
CA ASN A 382 6.44 -15.95 2.06
C ASN A 382 5.45 -17.13 2.03
N LEU A 383 4.15 -16.85 1.89
CA LEU A 383 3.05 -17.81 1.95
C LEU A 383 2.23 -17.90 0.65
N GLY A 384 2.65 -17.24 -0.43
CA GLY A 384 1.96 -17.27 -1.71
C GLY A 384 2.27 -16.05 -2.58
N ASN A 385 1.74 -16.03 -3.81
CA ASN A 385 1.79 -14.82 -4.64
C ASN A 385 0.76 -13.81 -4.14
N VAL A 386 1.10 -12.52 -4.18
CA VAL A 386 0.20 -11.43 -3.78
C VAL A 386 0.05 -10.46 -4.94
N ALA A 387 -1.19 -10.18 -5.32
CA ALA A 387 -1.55 -9.17 -6.31
C ALA A 387 -2.38 -8.07 -5.63
N LEU A 388 -1.90 -6.83 -5.73
CA LEU A 388 -2.62 -5.63 -5.31
C LEU A 388 -3.15 -4.96 -6.57
N ALA A 389 -4.44 -5.05 -6.83
CA ALA A 389 -5.06 -4.44 -8.01
C ALA A 389 -5.95 -3.30 -7.55
N THR A 390 -5.67 -2.06 -7.94
CA THR A 390 -6.64 -0.99 -7.72
C THR A 390 -7.57 -0.87 -8.92
N ASN A 391 -8.85 -0.70 -8.64
CA ASN A 391 -9.85 -0.41 -9.66
C ASN A 391 -10.56 0.89 -9.31
N ASN A 392 -11.01 1.67 -10.29
CA ASN A 392 -11.77 2.89 -9.99
C ASN A 392 -13.16 2.85 -10.62
N ALA A 393 -13.82 1.69 -10.53
CA ALA A 393 -15.16 1.49 -11.07
C ALA A 393 -16.23 2.18 -10.20
N GLY A 394 -16.14 3.51 -10.05
CA GLY A 394 -17.15 4.36 -9.40
C GLY A 394 -16.70 5.16 -8.18
N GLY A 395 -15.41 5.15 -7.80
CA GLY A 395 -14.88 5.81 -6.61
C GLY A 395 -14.39 7.26 -6.81
N SER A 396 -14.20 7.99 -5.70
CA SER A 396 -13.54 9.30 -5.68
C SER A 396 -12.00 9.23 -5.62
N ASP A 397 -11.49 8.03 -5.36
CA ASP A 397 -10.09 7.73 -5.16
C ASP A 397 -9.31 7.81 -6.48
N ALA A 398 -8.00 7.97 -6.38
CA ALA A 398 -7.15 8.24 -7.54
C ALA A 398 -6.90 7.00 -8.40
N GLY A 399 -6.96 5.80 -7.80
CA GLY A 399 -6.51 4.56 -8.40
C GLY A 399 -5.01 4.28 -8.20
N ASP A 400 -4.36 4.90 -7.22
CA ASP A 400 -2.93 4.78 -6.95
C ASP A 400 -2.59 3.67 -5.94
N ILE A 401 -1.38 3.12 -6.10
CA ILE A 401 -0.75 2.24 -5.11
C ILE A 401 0.45 2.98 -4.50
N HIS A 402 0.51 3.03 -3.17
CA HIS A 402 1.61 3.66 -2.42
C HIS A 402 2.38 2.64 -1.58
N VAL A 403 3.69 2.52 -1.80
CA VAL A 403 4.62 1.75 -0.97
C VAL A 403 5.35 2.72 -0.04
N ASN A 404 4.81 2.95 1.16
CA ASN A 404 5.31 3.95 2.11
C ASN A 404 6.17 3.35 3.24
N ALA A 405 6.31 2.02 3.28
CA ALA A 405 7.19 1.33 4.22
C ALA A 405 7.90 0.16 3.53
N ALA A 406 9.07 -0.20 4.06
CA ALA A 406 9.93 -1.19 3.45
C ALA A 406 9.29 -2.59 3.48
N VAL A 407 9.20 -3.22 2.31
CA VAL A 407 8.68 -4.59 2.15
C VAL A 407 9.84 -5.53 1.89
N THR A 408 9.89 -6.66 2.60
CA THR A 408 10.92 -7.69 2.40
C THR A 408 10.33 -9.08 2.48
N TRP A 409 10.71 -9.96 1.55
CA TRP A 409 10.34 -11.38 1.58
C TRP A 409 11.50 -12.26 1.06
N ASN A 410 11.44 -13.54 1.36
CA ASN A 410 12.47 -14.53 1.04
C ASN A 410 11.85 -15.85 0.53
N ALA A 411 10.94 -15.75 -0.44
CA ALA A 411 10.33 -16.87 -1.12
C ALA A 411 10.33 -16.66 -2.64
N GLY A 412 10.23 -17.74 -3.40
CA GLY A 412 10.10 -17.71 -4.87
C GLY A 412 8.71 -17.29 -5.36
N THR A 413 8.13 -16.28 -4.72
CA THR A 413 6.78 -15.75 -4.95
C THR A 413 6.85 -14.37 -5.60
N THR A 414 5.72 -13.96 -6.16
CA THR A 414 5.58 -12.68 -6.89
C THR A 414 4.75 -11.69 -6.10
N LEU A 415 5.25 -10.45 -6.01
CA LEU A 415 4.44 -9.27 -5.70
C LEU A 415 4.03 -8.60 -7.01
N THR A 416 2.73 -8.52 -7.28
CA THR A 416 2.19 -7.77 -8.42
C THR A 416 1.48 -6.53 -7.90
N LEU A 417 1.89 -5.36 -8.40
CA LEU A 417 1.22 -4.08 -8.15
C LEU A 417 0.52 -3.66 -9.44
N SER A 418 -0.80 -3.69 -9.47
CA SER A 418 -1.64 -3.36 -10.63
C SER A 418 -2.47 -2.12 -10.35
N ALA A 419 -1.90 -0.93 -10.59
CA ALA A 419 -2.55 0.34 -10.30
C ALA A 419 -3.45 0.80 -11.47
N TRP A 420 -4.66 1.24 -11.14
CA TRP A 420 -5.53 1.95 -12.08
C TRP A 420 -4.86 3.21 -12.66
N ARG A 421 -4.10 3.95 -11.83
CA ARG A 421 -3.35 5.15 -12.22
C ARG A 421 -1.86 4.98 -11.95
N ASN A 422 -1.31 5.47 -10.83
CA ASN A 422 0.14 5.48 -10.59
C ASN A 422 0.57 4.46 -9.53
N ILE A 423 1.82 4.02 -9.64
CA ILE A 423 2.52 3.30 -8.56
C ILE A 423 3.55 4.26 -7.95
N ASN A 424 3.57 4.39 -6.64
CA ASN A 424 4.50 5.26 -5.91
C ASN A 424 5.34 4.44 -4.93
N ILE A 425 6.61 4.21 -5.26
CA ILE A 425 7.55 3.44 -4.43
C ILE A 425 8.34 4.43 -3.56
N ASN A 426 7.79 4.79 -2.39
CA ASN A 426 8.39 5.74 -1.45
C ASN A 426 9.30 5.07 -0.41
N ALA A 427 9.29 3.74 -0.32
CA ALA A 427 10.14 2.94 0.56
C ALA A 427 10.60 1.67 -0.16
N SER A 428 11.69 1.07 0.33
CA SER A 428 12.38 -0.01 -0.38
C SER A 428 11.53 -1.27 -0.54
N ILE A 429 11.58 -1.89 -1.71
CA ILE A 429 11.04 -3.23 -1.96
C ILE A 429 12.22 -4.20 -2.10
N THR A 430 12.23 -5.30 -1.35
CA THR A 430 13.36 -6.25 -1.35
C THR A 430 12.91 -7.71 -1.45
N SER A 431 13.31 -8.38 -2.52
CA SER A 431 13.24 -9.84 -2.65
C SER A 431 14.61 -10.44 -2.32
N GLN A 432 14.68 -11.26 -1.26
CA GLN A 432 15.93 -11.93 -0.87
C GLN A 432 16.17 -13.23 -1.64
N HIS A 433 15.11 -13.80 -2.23
CA HIS A 433 15.12 -15.09 -2.90
C HIS A 433 15.48 -14.97 -4.39
N ALA A 434 16.21 -15.95 -4.94
CA ALA A 434 16.67 -15.93 -6.32
C ALA A 434 15.53 -15.83 -7.36
N ASN A 435 14.39 -16.43 -7.05
CA ASN A 435 13.20 -16.46 -7.92
C ASN A 435 12.05 -15.56 -7.41
N GLY A 436 12.28 -14.69 -6.43
CA GLY A 436 11.22 -13.80 -5.95
C GLY A 436 11.09 -12.59 -6.89
N LYS A 437 9.87 -12.29 -7.34
CA LYS A 437 9.61 -11.38 -8.47
C LYS A 437 8.78 -10.15 -8.08
N LEU A 438 8.95 -9.08 -8.85
CA LEU A 438 8.13 -7.88 -8.78
C LEU A 438 7.57 -7.55 -10.17
N ALA A 439 6.26 -7.39 -10.25
CA ALA A 439 5.57 -6.93 -11.45
C ALA A 439 4.86 -5.60 -11.18
N LEU A 440 5.09 -4.60 -12.04
CA LEU A 440 4.47 -3.28 -11.95
C LEU A 440 3.56 -3.03 -13.15
N GLU A 441 2.26 -3.01 -12.94
CA GLU A 441 1.27 -2.67 -13.96
C GLU A 441 0.60 -1.36 -13.57
N TYR A 442 0.63 -0.36 -14.43
CA TYR A 442 0.18 0.99 -14.10
C TYR A 442 -0.61 1.61 -15.25
N GLY A 443 -1.42 2.62 -14.92
CA GLY A 443 -2.31 3.27 -15.88
C GLY A 443 -3.41 2.36 -16.41
N LEU A 444 -3.80 1.31 -15.68
CA LEU A 444 -4.76 0.31 -16.15
C LEU A 444 -6.16 0.87 -16.40
N GLY A 445 -6.47 2.07 -15.91
CA GLY A 445 -7.70 2.80 -16.22
C GLY A 445 -7.81 3.36 -17.64
N ALA A 446 -6.73 3.30 -18.42
CA ALA A 446 -6.68 3.79 -19.79
C ALA A 446 -5.95 2.82 -20.72
N LEU A 447 -6.10 2.99 -22.03
CA LEU A 447 -5.26 2.32 -23.03
C LEU A 447 -3.81 2.83 -22.92
N ASN A 448 -2.84 2.08 -23.42
CA ASN A 448 -1.42 2.45 -23.42
C ASN A 448 -1.14 3.72 -24.23
N ALA A 449 -1.78 3.85 -25.40
CA ALA A 449 -1.57 4.99 -26.29
C ALA A 449 -2.00 6.32 -25.63
N GLY A 450 -1.05 7.24 -25.45
CA GLY A 450 -1.29 8.54 -24.82
C GLY A 450 -1.43 8.49 -23.28
N ASN A 451 -1.15 7.34 -22.66
CA ASN A 451 -1.22 7.19 -21.22
C ASN A 451 -0.08 7.95 -20.52
N THR A 452 -0.42 8.77 -19.54
CA THR A 452 0.53 9.59 -18.77
C THR A 452 0.81 9.02 -17.37
N ALA A 453 0.19 7.90 -17.01
CA ALA A 453 0.47 7.20 -15.77
C ALA A 453 1.92 6.74 -15.70
N THR A 454 2.45 6.63 -14.48
CA THR A 454 3.85 6.27 -14.24
C THR A 454 4.02 5.42 -12.99
N TYR A 455 5.16 4.74 -12.90
CA TYR A 455 5.70 4.24 -11.64
C TYR A 455 6.80 5.20 -11.17
N ASN A 456 6.64 5.74 -9.96
CA ASN A 456 7.58 6.68 -9.36
C ASN A 456 8.51 5.92 -8.40
N VAL A 457 9.78 5.77 -8.77
CA VAL A 457 10.78 5.12 -7.93
C VAL A 457 11.47 6.18 -7.06
N ARG A 458 11.19 6.16 -5.75
CA ARG A 458 11.75 7.12 -4.76
C ARG A 458 12.50 6.41 -3.63
N ALA A 459 12.67 5.10 -3.75
CA ALA A 459 13.50 4.27 -2.90
C ALA A 459 13.97 3.06 -3.71
N THR A 460 15.07 2.44 -3.28
CA THR A 460 15.70 1.31 -3.99
C THR A 460 14.77 0.10 -4.10
N VAL A 461 14.79 -0.55 -5.27
CA VAL A 461 14.13 -1.84 -5.49
C VAL A 461 15.20 -2.93 -5.62
N ASN A 462 15.38 -3.70 -4.54
CA ASN A 462 16.42 -4.71 -4.45
C ASN A 462 15.89 -6.08 -4.90
N LEU A 463 16.35 -6.56 -6.06
CA LEU A 463 15.98 -7.85 -6.63
C LEU A 463 17.23 -8.67 -6.96
N ARG A 464 17.13 -10.00 -6.93
CA ARG A 464 18.21 -10.88 -7.35
C ARG A 464 18.33 -10.90 -8.87
N ALA A 465 19.54 -11.14 -9.38
CA ALA A 465 19.79 -11.26 -10.80
C ALA A 465 18.89 -12.31 -11.46
N GLY A 466 18.43 -12.03 -12.68
CA GLY A 466 17.55 -12.90 -13.45
C GLY A 466 16.29 -12.20 -13.97
N ASP A 467 15.29 -12.98 -14.37
CA ASP A 467 14.04 -12.50 -14.98
C ASP A 467 12.98 -12.24 -13.89
N ASN A 468 13.32 -11.32 -12.99
CA ASN A 468 12.59 -11.07 -11.74
C ASN A 468 11.82 -9.74 -11.72
N PHE A 469 11.86 -8.96 -12.80
CA PHE A 469 11.15 -7.68 -12.92
C PHE A 469 10.39 -7.58 -14.24
N SER A 470 9.20 -6.99 -14.20
CA SER A 470 8.42 -6.69 -15.40
C SER A 470 7.54 -5.48 -15.20
N ILE A 471 7.24 -4.76 -16.28
CA ILE A 471 6.30 -3.65 -16.27
C ILE A 471 5.19 -3.81 -17.31
N ARG A 472 4.07 -3.10 -17.12
CA ARG A 472 2.99 -2.98 -18.12
C ARG A 472 2.30 -1.63 -17.97
N LEU A 473 2.17 -0.87 -19.06
CA LEU A 473 1.44 0.40 -19.11
C LEU A 473 0.12 0.23 -19.85
N GLY A 474 -0.99 0.60 -19.21
CA GLY A 474 -2.31 0.60 -19.83
C GLY A 474 -3.00 -0.77 -19.84
N SER A 475 -4.32 -0.76 -20.00
CA SER A 475 -5.16 -1.97 -19.99
C SER A 475 -4.87 -2.92 -21.15
N ASP A 476 -4.46 -2.39 -22.31
CA ASP A 476 -4.08 -3.12 -23.52
C ASP A 476 -2.55 -3.22 -23.73
N GLY A 477 -1.77 -2.72 -22.77
CA GLY A 477 -0.31 -2.78 -22.82
C GLY A 477 0.22 -4.20 -22.78
N VAL A 478 1.39 -4.41 -23.38
CA VAL A 478 2.12 -5.67 -23.31
C VAL A 478 2.99 -5.69 -22.06
N THR A 479 3.06 -6.83 -21.37
CA THR A 479 4.03 -7.02 -20.28
C THR A 479 5.44 -7.05 -20.85
N GLU A 480 6.27 -6.11 -20.41
CA GLU A 480 7.67 -5.97 -20.79
C GLU A 480 8.56 -6.56 -19.69
N PRO A 481 9.22 -7.70 -19.91
CA PRO A 481 10.17 -8.26 -18.95
C PRO A 481 11.49 -7.49 -18.98
N TYR A 482 12.14 -7.38 -17.82
CA TYR A 482 13.47 -6.80 -17.66
C TYR A 482 14.40 -7.82 -17.01
N LYS A 483 15.65 -7.85 -17.48
CA LYS A 483 16.71 -8.58 -16.82
C LYS A 483 17.23 -7.75 -15.64
N VAL A 484 17.23 -8.33 -14.44
CA VAL A 484 17.81 -7.73 -13.26
C VAL A 484 19.33 -7.96 -13.25
N ILE A 485 20.10 -6.88 -13.15
CA ILE A 485 21.55 -6.86 -13.07
C ILE A 485 21.94 -6.48 -11.63
N THR A 486 22.82 -7.27 -11.01
CA THR A 486 23.30 -7.02 -9.63
C THR A 486 24.82 -7.06 -9.50
N SER A 487 25.54 -7.21 -10.62
CA SER A 487 26.99 -7.33 -10.61
C SER A 487 27.61 -6.65 -11.82
N LEU A 488 28.85 -6.19 -11.67
CA LEU A 488 29.64 -5.55 -12.71
C LEU A 488 29.95 -6.51 -13.88
N GLY A 489 30.20 -7.79 -13.58
CA GLY A 489 30.67 -8.79 -14.53
C GLY A 489 32.19 -8.87 -14.62
N ALA A 490 32.68 -9.24 -15.80
CA ALA A 490 34.10 -9.34 -16.13
C ALA A 490 34.40 -8.62 -17.44
N ALA A 491 35.67 -8.26 -17.67
CA ALA A 491 36.12 -7.64 -18.90
C ALA A 491 35.71 -8.47 -20.13
N GLY A 492 35.05 -7.82 -21.10
CA GLY A 492 34.57 -8.46 -22.33
C GLY A 492 33.37 -9.39 -22.16
N SER A 493 32.67 -9.36 -21.01
CA SER A 493 31.43 -10.12 -20.82
C SER A 493 30.38 -9.75 -21.88
N THR A 494 29.66 -10.75 -22.38
CA THR A 494 28.53 -10.62 -23.29
C THR A 494 27.35 -11.51 -22.85
N THR A 495 27.26 -11.82 -21.56
CA THR A 495 26.29 -12.80 -21.04
C THR A 495 24.84 -12.28 -21.01
N GLY A 496 24.66 -10.96 -21.05
CA GLY A 496 23.38 -10.30 -20.76
C GLY A 496 22.88 -10.50 -19.33
N THR A 497 23.73 -10.89 -18.38
CA THR A 497 23.35 -11.16 -16.97
C THR A 497 24.13 -10.35 -15.93
N ASP A 498 25.11 -9.57 -16.40
CA ASP A 498 25.93 -8.64 -15.64
C ASP A 498 26.07 -7.32 -16.41
N LEU A 499 26.55 -6.25 -15.76
CA LEU A 499 26.58 -4.91 -16.36
C LEU A 499 27.37 -4.88 -17.67
N GLN A 500 28.61 -5.36 -17.67
CA GLN A 500 29.41 -5.43 -18.90
C GLN A 500 28.77 -6.35 -19.95
N GLY A 501 28.11 -7.43 -19.48
CA GLY A 501 27.42 -8.43 -20.27
C GLY A 501 26.27 -7.92 -21.13
N ILE A 502 25.74 -6.72 -20.86
CA ILE A 502 24.70 -6.07 -21.68
C ILE A 502 25.12 -5.97 -23.16
N ASN A 503 26.42 -5.87 -23.44
CA ASN A 503 26.97 -5.90 -24.80
C ASN A 503 26.65 -7.18 -25.59
N GLY A 504 26.16 -8.25 -24.95
CA GLY A 504 25.65 -9.44 -25.64
C GLY A 504 24.22 -9.32 -26.18
N ASN A 505 23.42 -8.36 -25.69
CA ASN A 505 22.04 -8.14 -26.14
C ASN A 505 21.60 -6.69 -25.89
N LEU A 506 21.87 -5.82 -26.86
CA LEU A 506 21.63 -4.38 -26.76
C LEU A 506 20.17 -3.94 -26.98
N THR A 507 19.30 -4.86 -27.41
CA THR A 507 17.85 -4.62 -27.54
C THR A 507 17.07 -5.08 -26.31
N GLY A 508 17.74 -5.72 -25.34
CA GLY A 508 17.14 -6.19 -24.10
C GLY A 508 16.85 -5.06 -23.11
N ASN A 509 15.83 -5.26 -22.28
CA ASN A 509 15.50 -4.34 -21.19
C ASN A 509 16.22 -4.77 -19.89
N TYR A 510 16.83 -3.81 -19.19
CA TYR A 510 17.64 -4.07 -18.01
C TYR A 510 17.24 -3.18 -16.85
N VAL A 511 17.28 -3.73 -15.65
CA VAL A 511 17.21 -2.95 -14.41
C VAL A 511 18.37 -3.29 -13.48
N LEU A 512 18.77 -2.34 -12.64
CA LEU A 512 19.64 -2.65 -11.50
C LEU A 512 18.81 -3.18 -10.33
N GLY A 513 19.27 -4.26 -9.69
CA GLY A 513 18.70 -4.78 -8.44
C GLY A 513 19.62 -4.59 -7.23
N ALA A 514 20.78 -3.94 -7.43
CA ALA A 514 21.75 -3.58 -6.41
C ALA A 514 22.67 -2.47 -6.94
N ASP A 515 23.32 -1.74 -6.03
CA ASP A 515 24.42 -0.84 -6.39
C ASP A 515 25.62 -1.66 -6.92
N ILE A 516 26.35 -1.09 -7.88
CA ILE A 516 27.50 -1.72 -8.54
C ILE A 516 28.76 -0.92 -8.24
N ASP A 517 29.77 -1.55 -7.63
CA ASP A 517 31.12 -1.00 -7.59
C ASP A 517 31.89 -1.41 -8.85
N ALA A 518 32.22 -0.42 -9.68
CA ALA A 518 32.97 -0.58 -10.92
C ALA A 518 34.47 -0.29 -10.77
N SER A 519 34.99 -0.16 -9.54
CA SER A 519 36.41 0.17 -9.27
C SER A 519 37.42 -0.76 -9.95
N SER A 520 37.07 -2.04 -10.17
CA SER A 520 37.95 -3.00 -10.84
C SER A 520 38.19 -2.71 -12.31
N THR A 521 37.33 -1.90 -12.94
CA THR A 521 37.42 -1.56 -14.37
C THR A 521 38.75 -0.90 -14.73
N VAL A 522 39.44 -0.24 -13.79
CA VAL A 522 40.76 0.36 -14.02
C VAL A 522 41.81 -0.61 -14.58
N ASN A 523 41.68 -1.91 -14.29
CA ASN A 523 42.61 -2.94 -14.76
C ASN A 523 42.09 -3.73 -15.97
N TRP A 524 40.92 -3.37 -16.51
CA TRP A 524 40.31 -4.08 -17.63
C TRP A 524 40.89 -3.62 -18.97
N ASN A 525 40.80 -4.50 -19.97
CA ASN A 525 41.13 -4.19 -21.36
C ASN A 525 42.51 -3.54 -21.54
N ALA A 526 43.54 -4.11 -20.90
CA ALA A 526 44.91 -3.57 -20.88
C ALA A 526 45.01 -2.11 -20.38
N GLY A 527 44.16 -1.73 -19.43
CA GLY A 527 44.10 -0.37 -18.86
C GLY A 527 43.18 0.58 -19.62
N ALA A 528 42.50 0.11 -20.69
CA ALA A 528 41.48 0.90 -21.38
C ALA A 528 40.17 1.05 -20.58
N GLY A 529 39.99 0.27 -19.51
CA GLY A 529 38.84 0.40 -18.65
C GLY A 529 37.66 -0.47 -19.05
N PHE A 530 36.48 -0.08 -18.60
CA PHE A 530 35.19 -0.64 -19.01
C PHE A 530 35.02 -0.51 -20.54
N ASP A 531 34.31 -1.47 -21.14
CA ASP A 531 33.94 -1.40 -22.55
C ASP A 531 32.54 -0.78 -22.65
N PRO A 532 32.39 0.43 -23.26
CA PRO A 532 31.11 1.12 -23.34
C PRO A 532 29.96 0.21 -23.80
N LEU A 533 28.77 0.43 -23.21
CA LEU A 533 27.58 -0.29 -23.62
C LEU A 533 27.07 0.27 -24.95
N GLY A 534 27.20 -0.52 -26.00
CA GLY A 534 26.95 -0.10 -27.37
C GLY A 534 28.01 0.84 -27.98
N GLY A 535 27.97 1.01 -29.30
CA GLY A 535 28.89 1.81 -30.11
C GLY A 535 28.59 1.74 -31.62
N VAL A 536 29.44 2.35 -32.46
CA VAL A 536 29.27 2.43 -33.93
C VAL A 536 29.52 1.13 -34.69
N ASN A 537 30.27 0.20 -34.08
CA ASN A 537 30.58 -1.13 -34.60
C ASN A 537 30.08 -2.16 -33.58
N ALA A 538 30.46 -3.44 -33.73
CA ALA A 538 30.18 -4.44 -32.70
C ALA A 538 30.57 -3.90 -31.31
N PRO A 539 29.65 -3.90 -30.32
CA PRO A 539 28.41 -4.69 -30.28
C PRO A 539 27.16 -4.09 -30.95
N GLY A 540 27.17 -2.82 -31.39
CA GLY A 540 26.04 -2.13 -32.03
C GLY A 540 25.43 -1.04 -31.14
N ILE A 541 24.28 -0.47 -31.51
CA ILE A 541 23.62 0.62 -30.76
C ILE A 541 22.77 0.04 -29.63
N PHE A 542 22.72 0.69 -28.46
CA PHE A 542 21.79 0.32 -27.39
C PHE A 542 20.38 0.85 -27.67
N GLU A 543 19.43 -0.06 -27.88
CA GLU A 543 18.03 0.21 -28.23
C GLU A 543 17.05 -0.30 -27.16
N GLY A 544 17.51 -1.16 -26.25
CA GLY A 544 16.72 -1.62 -25.11
C GLY A 544 16.63 -0.57 -24.00
N ARG A 545 15.77 -0.75 -23.00
CA ARG A 545 15.59 0.23 -21.89
C ARG A 545 16.49 -0.08 -20.69
N PHE A 546 16.90 0.96 -19.95
CA PHE A 546 17.69 0.81 -18.73
C PHE A 546 17.10 1.61 -17.55
N ASP A 547 16.75 0.93 -16.46
CA ASP A 547 16.28 1.58 -15.23
C ASP A 547 17.19 1.23 -14.04
N GLY A 548 17.81 2.23 -13.43
CA GLY A 548 18.63 2.03 -12.25
C GLY A 548 17.82 1.66 -11.00
N LEU A 549 16.49 1.85 -10.98
CA LEU A 549 15.63 1.63 -9.82
C LEU A 549 16.17 2.28 -8.53
N ASN A 550 16.73 3.49 -8.67
CA ASN A 550 17.44 4.28 -7.65
C ASN A 550 18.75 3.66 -7.13
N HIS A 551 19.34 2.74 -7.88
CA HIS A 551 20.69 2.23 -7.65
C HIS A 551 21.77 3.07 -8.32
N ARG A 552 23.00 2.86 -7.84
CA ARG A 552 24.18 3.59 -8.26
C ARG A 552 25.20 2.67 -8.91
N ILE A 553 25.99 3.24 -9.82
CA ILE A 553 27.24 2.66 -10.30
C ILE A 553 28.37 3.55 -9.78
N GLY A 554 29.28 2.99 -8.99
CA GLY A 554 30.41 3.70 -8.39
C GLY A 554 31.72 3.44 -9.12
N ASN A 555 32.60 4.44 -9.19
CA ASN A 555 34.01 4.31 -9.59
C ASN A 555 34.23 3.73 -10.99
N LEU A 556 33.35 4.01 -11.95
CA LEU A 556 33.51 3.57 -13.33
C LEU A 556 34.77 4.20 -13.95
N PHE A 557 35.64 3.38 -14.53
CA PHE A 557 36.84 3.84 -15.21
C PHE A 557 36.81 3.45 -16.69
N ILE A 558 36.95 4.43 -17.57
CA ILE A 558 37.13 4.27 -19.02
C ILE A 558 38.28 5.17 -19.46
N ASN A 559 39.26 4.62 -20.18
CA ASN A 559 40.42 5.36 -20.67
C ASN A 559 40.74 4.99 -22.13
N ARG A 560 40.00 5.63 -23.05
CA ARG A 560 40.00 5.34 -24.48
C ARG A 560 40.16 6.63 -25.30
N PRO A 561 41.27 7.37 -25.15
CA PRO A 561 41.43 8.70 -25.74
C PRO A 561 41.39 8.75 -27.28
N GLY A 562 41.48 7.60 -27.96
CA GLY A 562 41.36 7.49 -29.42
C GLY A 562 40.01 6.95 -29.91
N ASP A 563 39.11 6.53 -29.01
CA ASP A 563 37.81 5.98 -29.37
C ASP A 563 36.74 7.07 -29.26
N ASN A 564 35.83 7.12 -30.22
CA ASN A 564 34.66 8.00 -30.16
C ASN A 564 33.46 7.29 -29.51
N PHE A 565 32.47 8.06 -29.06
CA PHE A 565 31.24 7.56 -28.43
C PHE A 565 31.54 6.82 -27.13
N VAL A 566 32.03 7.57 -26.15
CA VAL A 566 32.53 7.01 -24.89
C VAL A 566 31.69 7.48 -23.72
N GLY A 567 31.20 6.52 -22.95
CA GLY A 567 30.45 6.70 -21.70
C GLY A 567 30.10 5.35 -21.10
N LEU A 568 29.28 5.31 -20.04
CA LEU A 568 28.67 4.05 -19.62
C LEU A 568 27.96 3.39 -20.81
N PHE A 569 27.20 4.18 -21.56
CA PHE A 569 26.72 3.87 -22.89
C PHE A 569 27.55 4.63 -23.93
N GLY A 570 27.97 3.96 -25.00
CA GLY A 570 28.63 4.64 -26.11
C GLY A 570 27.60 5.37 -26.97
N LEU A 571 26.69 4.59 -27.56
CA LEU A 571 25.58 5.06 -28.40
C LEU A 571 24.24 4.50 -27.92
N THR A 572 23.24 5.37 -27.81
CA THR A 572 21.86 4.99 -27.51
C THR A 572 20.89 5.52 -28.57
N GLN A 573 19.84 4.75 -28.86
CA GLN A 573 18.81 5.14 -29.83
C GLN A 573 17.41 4.73 -29.38
N SER A 574 16.44 5.64 -29.52
CA SER A 574 15.00 5.36 -29.30
C SER A 574 14.69 4.66 -27.97
N THR A 575 15.39 5.06 -26.91
CA THR A 575 15.38 4.37 -25.61
C THR A 575 15.14 5.31 -24.43
N SER A 576 15.03 4.74 -23.23
CA SER A 576 14.95 5.43 -21.95
C SER A 576 16.02 4.91 -20.99
N ILE A 577 16.77 5.84 -20.37
CA ILE A 577 17.70 5.59 -19.28
C ILE A 577 17.23 6.41 -18.07
N GLN A 578 16.90 5.76 -16.97
CA GLN A 578 16.32 6.46 -15.83
C GLN A 578 16.71 5.93 -14.46
N ASN A 579 16.48 6.75 -13.42
CA ASN A 579 16.68 6.42 -12.00
C ASN A 579 18.09 5.86 -11.70
N LEU A 580 19.13 6.44 -12.32
CA LEU A 580 20.51 5.99 -12.23
C LEU A 580 21.45 7.08 -11.71
N GLY A 581 22.29 6.73 -10.73
CA GLY A 581 23.39 7.57 -10.28
C GLY A 581 24.75 7.01 -10.68
N LEU A 582 25.59 7.81 -11.34
CA LEU A 582 27.00 7.48 -11.58
C LEU A 582 27.89 8.28 -10.62
N VAL A 583 28.58 7.57 -9.74
CA VAL A 583 29.26 8.15 -8.57
C VAL A 583 30.77 7.99 -8.69
N GLY A 584 31.51 9.09 -8.70
CA GLY A 584 32.96 9.09 -8.88
C GLY A 584 33.41 8.46 -10.22
N GLY A 585 34.67 8.02 -10.29
CA GLY A 585 35.25 7.46 -11.50
C GLY A 585 35.81 8.50 -12.49
N SER A 586 36.33 8.02 -13.61
CA SER A 586 36.97 8.83 -14.66
C SER A 586 36.69 8.23 -16.03
N ILE A 587 36.25 9.08 -16.96
CA ILE A 587 35.87 8.68 -18.32
C ILE A 587 36.65 9.55 -19.29
N THR A 588 37.54 8.91 -20.06
CA THR A 588 38.37 9.55 -21.07
C THR A 588 38.07 8.93 -22.44
N GLY A 589 37.74 9.77 -23.42
CA GLY A 589 37.44 9.39 -24.80
C GLY A 589 38.08 10.32 -25.84
N GLY A 590 37.79 10.07 -27.11
CA GLY A 590 38.02 10.96 -28.26
C GLY A 590 36.86 11.95 -28.41
N ASP A 591 36.06 11.82 -29.46
CA ASP A 591 34.87 12.64 -29.70
C ASP A 591 33.60 11.96 -29.14
N PHE A 592 32.57 12.75 -28.84
CA PHE A 592 31.29 12.28 -28.28
C PHE A 592 31.50 11.55 -26.94
N VAL A 593 31.86 12.32 -25.91
CA VAL A 593 32.20 11.77 -24.60
C VAL A 593 31.25 12.31 -23.54
N GLY A 594 30.58 11.41 -22.84
CA GLY A 594 29.72 11.74 -21.71
C GLY A 594 29.77 10.68 -20.64
N ALA A 595 29.44 11.05 -19.40
CA ALA A 595 29.55 10.10 -18.31
C ALA A 595 28.52 8.95 -18.41
N ILE A 596 27.27 9.29 -18.71
CA ILE A 596 26.20 8.32 -18.93
C ILE A 596 26.19 7.86 -20.38
N ALA A 597 26.22 8.79 -21.35
CA ALA A 597 26.18 8.45 -22.77
C ALA A 597 27.17 9.29 -23.59
N GLY A 598 27.89 8.66 -24.52
CA GLY A 598 28.68 9.37 -25.53
C GLY A 598 27.77 10.19 -26.45
N GLN A 599 26.78 9.54 -27.06
CA GLN A 599 25.71 10.20 -27.80
C GLN A 599 24.37 9.48 -27.55
N GLY A 600 23.31 10.28 -27.37
CA GLY A 600 21.94 9.79 -27.23
C GLY A 600 21.02 10.36 -28.31
N CYS A 601 20.63 9.52 -29.28
CA CYS A 601 19.68 9.86 -30.32
C CYS A 601 18.27 9.41 -29.92
N CYS A 602 17.27 10.28 -29.98
CA CYS A 602 15.87 9.98 -29.61
C CYS A 602 15.76 9.32 -28.21
N THR A 603 16.69 9.64 -27.31
CA THR A 603 16.84 8.97 -26.01
C THR A 603 16.35 9.89 -24.90
N THR A 604 15.61 9.32 -23.94
CA THR A 604 15.16 10.02 -22.75
C THR A 604 16.03 9.67 -21.54
N PHE A 605 16.59 10.68 -20.88
CA PHE A 605 17.35 10.56 -19.64
C PHE A 605 16.56 11.21 -18.51
N ARG A 606 16.14 10.42 -17.51
CA ARG A 606 15.25 10.92 -16.45
C ARG A 606 15.71 10.53 -15.05
N ASN A 607 15.73 11.47 -14.10
CA ASN A 607 16.15 11.18 -12.72
C ASN A 607 17.54 10.53 -12.70
N VAL A 608 18.50 11.16 -13.39
CA VAL A 608 19.87 10.67 -13.53
C VAL A 608 20.89 11.70 -13.08
N TYR A 609 22.02 11.25 -12.55
CA TYR A 609 23.11 12.17 -12.24
C TYR A 609 24.49 11.54 -12.40
N SER A 610 25.51 12.38 -12.57
CA SER A 610 26.91 11.97 -12.62
C SER A 610 27.81 12.87 -11.78
N THR A 611 28.78 12.28 -11.09
CA THR A 611 29.90 12.99 -10.44
C THR A 611 31.26 12.56 -10.99
N ALA A 612 31.29 11.76 -12.06
CA ALA A 612 32.50 11.28 -12.71
C ALA A 612 33.23 12.42 -13.44
N ALA A 613 34.56 12.42 -13.42
CA ALA A 613 35.34 13.31 -14.27
C ALA A 613 35.28 12.84 -15.73
N VAL A 614 35.09 13.76 -16.67
CA VAL A 614 34.97 13.48 -18.10
C VAL A 614 36.03 14.24 -18.89
N GLN A 615 36.75 13.54 -19.76
CA GLN A 615 37.75 14.09 -20.65
C GLN A 615 37.55 13.61 -22.10
N GLY A 616 37.56 14.53 -23.05
CA GLY A 616 37.44 14.21 -24.48
C GLY A 616 38.12 15.23 -25.39
N SER A 617 37.80 15.19 -26.68
CA SER A 617 38.26 16.11 -27.71
C SER A 617 37.12 17.03 -28.17
N ASP A 618 36.16 16.55 -28.95
CA ASP A 618 34.97 17.31 -29.37
C ASP A 618 33.69 16.67 -28.81
N TYR A 619 32.62 17.46 -28.63
CA TYR A 619 31.33 17.01 -28.08
C TYR A 619 31.46 16.34 -26.71
N VAL A 620 31.90 17.10 -25.71
CA VAL A 620 32.19 16.57 -24.36
C VAL A 620 31.23 17.14 -23.33
N GLY A 621 30.47 16.27 -22.66
CA GLY A 621 29.51 16.66 -21.63
C GLY A 621 29.70 15.92 -20.31
N GLY A 622 29.39 16.55 -19.19
CA GLY A 622 29.46 15.90 -17.88
C GLY A 622 28.45 14.75 -17.70
N LEU A 623 27.36 14.74 -18.46
CA LEU A 623 26.36 13.67 -18.49
C LEU A 623 26.27 13.00 -19.86
N VAL A 624 26.12 13.80 -20.93
CA VAL A 624 25.94 13.33 -22.32
C VAL A 624 26.84 14.11 -23.26
N GLY A 625 27.60 13.45 -24.14
CA GLY A 625 28.43 14.14 -25.12
C GLY A 625 27.59 14.90 -26.15
N GLU A 626 26.71 14.19 -26.86
CA GLU A 626 25.70 14.78 -27.75
C GLU A 626 24.29 14.25 -27.48
N LEU A 627 23.31 15.15 -27.39
CA LEU A 627 21.89 14.84 -27.31
C LEU A 627 21.20 15.23 -28.62
N SER A 628 20.62 14.27 -29.33
CA SER A 628 19.97 14.50 -30.64
C SER A 628 18.54 13.99 -30.63
N ASP A 629 17.54 14.86 -30.87
CA ASP A 629 16.10 14.54 -30.81
C ASP A 629 15.64 13.89 -29.47
N GLY A 630 16.45 14.02 -28.41
CA GLY A 630 16.27 13.38 -27.12
C GLY A 630 15.80 14.35 -26.02
N GLY A 631 15.63 13.81 -24.82
CA GLY A 631 15.20 14.59 -23.65
C GLY A 631 16.03 14.31 -22.42
N ILE A 632 16.46 15.35 -21.70
CA ILE A 632 17.03 15.25 -20.35
C ILE A 632 16.07 15.92 -19.38
N THR A 633 15.66 15.20 -18.34
CA THR A 633 14.70 15.69 -17.36
C THR A 633 15.08 15.27 -15.95
N ASP A 634 15.07 16.23 -15.02
CA ASP A 634 15.41 15.98 -13.62
C ASP A 634 16.81 15.34 -13.47
N ALA A 635 17.86 16.08 -13.85
CA ALA A 635 19.21 15.53 -13.95
C ALA A 635 20.32 16.50 -13.53
N TYR A 636 21.49 16.01 -13.14
CA TYR A 636 22.63 16.90 -12.88
C TYR A 636 24.02 16.28 -13.09
N ALA A 637 25.02 17.15 -13.27
CA ALA A 637 26.43 16.78 -13.37
C ALA A 637 27.32 17.60 -12.41
N GLY A 638 28.14 16.91 -11.62
CA GLY A 638 29.06 17.52 -10.65
C GLY A 638 30.55 17.30 -10.91
N GLY A 639 30.89 16.39 -11.82
CA GLY A 639 32.29 16.08 -12.14
C GLY A 639 32.94 17.10 -13.09
N ALA A 640 34.27 17.20 -13.05
CA ALA A 640 35.00 18.10 -13.94
C ALA A 640 34.93 17.62 -15.40
N VAL A 641 34.77 18.55 -16.34
CA VAL A 641 34.67 18.29 -17.79
C VAL A 641 35.80 19.01 -18.51
N THR A 642 36.60 18.28 -19.27
CA THR A 642 37.71 18.83 -20.06
C THR A 642 37.63 18.37 -21.52
N GLY A 643 37.70 19.31 -22.46
CA GLY A 643 37.74 18.99 -23.89
C GLY A 643 38.43 20.07 -24.72
N SER A 644 38.38 19.92 -26.04
CA SER A 644 38.95 20.88 -26.99
C SER A 644 37.89 21.82 -27.56
N ASP A 645 36.74 21.30 -28.02
CA ASP A 645 35.63 22.05 -28.62
C ASP A 645 34.26 21.45 -28.21
N ARG A 646 33.19 22.26 -28.27
CA ARG A 646 31.81 21.92 -27.84
C ARG A 646 31.75 21.19 -26.49
N VAL A 647 32.22 21.88 -25.45
CA VAL A 647 32.31 21.32 -24.10
C VAL A 647 31.27 21.95 -23.19
N GLY A 648 30.41 21.14 -22.58
CA GLY A 648 29.40 21.61 -21.63
C GLY A 648 29.46 20.90 -20.29
N GLY A 649 29.10 21.61 -19.22
CA GLY A 649 29.07 21.01 -17.88
C GLY A 649 28.07 19.85 -17.73
N LEU A 650 26.99 19.84 -18.50
CA LEU A 650 26.00 18.75 -18.58
C LEU A 650 26.02 18.08 -19.95
N VAL A 651 25.88 18.86 -21.03
CA VAL A 651 25.80 18.36 -22.41
C VAL A 651 26.81 19.05 -23.31
N GLY A 652 27.59 18.31 -24.10
CA GLY A 652 28.51 18.91 -25.06
C GLY A 652 27.79 19.65 -26.18
N SER A 653 26.92 18.94 -26.90
CA SER A 653 26.06 19.50 -27.96
C SER A 653 24.61 19.00 -27.84
N SER A 654 23.64 19.88 -28.06
CA SER A 654 22.22 19.53 -28.16
C SER A 654 21.68 19.87 -29.54
N VAL A 655 21.18 18.89 -30.27
CA VAL A 655 20.61 19.03 -31.61
C VAL A 655 19.14 18.63 -31.55
N ASP A 656 18.23 19.61 -31.70
CA ASP A 656 16.78 19.35 -31.61
C ASP A 656 16.34 18.66 -30.28
N GLY A 657 17.20 18.70 -29.25
CA GLY A 657 16.97 18.07 -27.95
C GLY A 657 16.31 19.00 -26.93
N THR A 658 15.63 18.42 -25.93
CA THR A 658 15.02 19.17 -24.82
C THR A 658 15.73 18.88 -23.50
N ILE A 659 16.18 19.93 -22.80
CA ILE A 659 16.78 19.83 -21.47
C ILE A 659 15.89 20.59 -20.50
N THR A 660 15.44 19.95 -19.41
CA THR A 660 14.51 20.55 -18.45
C THR A 660 14.80 20.12 -17.03
N ARG A 661 14.75 21.07 -16.09
CA ARG A 661 15.06 20.83 -14.67
C ARG A 661 16.39 20.11 -14.47
N ALA A 662 17.43 20.63 -15.10
CA ALA A 662 18.77 20.08 -15.01
C ALA A 662 19.79 21.10 -14.54
N TYR A 663 20.89 20.64 -13.93
CA TYR A 663 21.97 21.56 -13.57
C TYR A 663 23.38 20.99 -13.61
N SER A 664 24.38 21.87 -13.66
CA SER A 664 25.79 21.52 -13.57
C SER A 664 26.54 22.35 -12.52
N THR A 665 27.51 21.71 -11.85
CA THR A 665 28.39 22.35 -10.84
C THR A 665 29.87 22.05 -11.04
N GLY A 666 30.23 21.09 -11.90
CA GLY A 666 31.62 20.72 -12.16
C GLY A 666 32.39 21.77 -12.94
N ARG A 667 33.70 21.84 -12.72
CA ARG A 667 34.60 22.73 -13.50
C ARG A 667 34.59 22.34 -14.98
N VAL A 668 34.43 23.32 -15.87
CA VAL A 668 34.45 23.10 -17.32
C VAL A 668 35.65 23.80 -17.93
N SER A 669 36.45 23.09 -18.74
CA SER A 669 37.65 23.63 -19.37
C SER A 669 37.74 23.21 -20.84
N ALA A 670 37.81 24.18 -21.76
CA ALA A 670 38.04 23.93 -23.17
C ALA A 670 38.78 25.08 -23.86
N THR A 671 39.24 24.82 -25.09
CA THR A 671 39.91 25.82 -25.93
C THR A 671 38.99 26.46 -26.97
N GLY A 672 37.91 25.77 -27.37
CA GLY A 672 36.91 26.18 -28.35
C GLY A 672 35.60 26.60 -27.69
N MET A 673 34.48 26.18 -28.27
CA MET A 673 33.14 26.46 -27.75
C MET A 673 32.94 25.76 -26.40
N VAL A 674 32.57 26.55 -25.40
CA VAL A 674 32.45 26.09 -24.01
C VAL A 674 31.24 26.73 -23.35
N GLY A 675 30.52 25.92 -22.58
CA GLY A 675 29.37 26.38 -21.82
C GLY A 675 29.32 25.80 -20.41
N GLY A 676 28.84 26.59 -19.46
CA GLY A 676 28.64 26.13 -18.10
C GLY A 676 27.68 24.94 -17.98
N LEU A 677 26.63 24.91 -18.82
CA LEU A 677 25.65 23.81 -18.89
C LEU A 677 25.71 23.04 -20.22
N VAL A 678 25.56 23.77 -21.34
CA VAL A 678 25.53 23.22 -22.70
C VAL A 678 26.60 23.90 -23.53
N GLY A 679 27.44 23.13 -24.22
CA GLY A 679 28.52 23.65 -25.06
C GLY A 679 27.99 24.35 -26.33
N GLU A 680 27.08 23.71 -27.05
CA GLU A 680 26.44 24.25 -28.26
C GLU A 680 24.99 23.74 -28.41
N GLU A 681 24.08 24.57 -28.95
CA GLU A 681 22.69 24.20 -29.29
C GLU A 681 22.43 24.42 -30.79
N PHE A 682 21.79 23.45 -31.44
CA PHE A 682 21.45 23.48 -32.86
C PHE A 682 19.95 23.22 -33.11
N GLY A 683 19.49 23.69 -34.27
CA GLY A 683 18.14 23.42 -34.75
C GLY A 683 17.07 24.01 -33.83
N THR A 684 16.24 23.13 -33.30
CA THR A 684 15.11 23.41 -32.42
C THR A 684 15.39 23.04 -30.96
N ALA A 685 16.66 22.83 -30.59
CA ALA A 685 17.05 22.51 -29.22
C ALA A 685 16.52 23.56 -28.22
N VAL A 686 16.07 23.10 -27.05
CA VAL A 686 15.52 23.95 -25.99
C VAL A 686 16.03 23.53 -24.63
N THR A 687 16.60 24.48 -23.89
CA THR A 687 16.98 24.30 -22.48
C THR A 687 16.15 25.21 -21.58
N ASN A 688 15.26 24.62 -20.77
CA ASN A 688 14.34 25.32 -19.86
C ASN A 688 14.58 24.97 -18.39
N ASP A 689 14.32 25.92 -17.49
CA ASP A 689 14.39 25.73 -16.03
C ASP A 689 15.64 24.99 -15.56
N SER A 690 16.78 25.27 -16.21
CA SER A 690 18.03 24.55 -16.03
C SER A 690 19.18 25.53 -15.82
N TYR A 691 20.14 25.16 -14.96
CA TYR A 691 21.08 26.11 -14.37
C TYR A 691 22.52 25.60 -14.34
N TRP A 692 23.49 26.49 -14.35
CA TRP A 692 24.86 26.13 -13.97
C TRP A 692 25.39 27.08 -12.90
N ASP A 693 26.30 26.56 -12.09
CA ASP A 693 27.06 27.35 -11.14
C ASP A 693 28.21 28.08 -11.85
N ILE A 694 28.13 29.41 -11.92
CA ILE A 694 29.13 30.25 -12.61
C ILE A 694 30.50 30.14 -11.93
N ASP A 695 30.51 30.10 -10.59
CA ASP A 695 31.75 30.19 -9.82
C ASP A 695 32.52 28.88 -9.87
N SER A 696 31.83 27.74 -9.68
CA SER A 696 32.49 26.42 -9.67
C SER A 696 32.77 25.89 -11.08
N SER A 697 31.94 26.21 -12.08
CA SER A 697 32.21 25.84 -13.47
C SER A 697 33.39 26.61 -14.06
N GLY A 698 33.61 27.86 -13.61
CA GLY A 698 34.54 28.81 -14.22
C GLY A 698 34.03 29.40 -15.54
N GLN A 699 32.75 29.20 -15.88
CA GLN A 699 32.15 29.67 -17.13
C GLN A 699 31.07 30.72 -16.87
N SER A 700 31.22 31.88 -17.50
CA SER A 700 30.24 32.98 -17.42
C SER A 700 29.08 32.82 -18.41
N THR A 701 29.23 31.96 -19.42
CA THR A 701 28.25 31.74 -20.49
C THR A 701 27.97 30.26 -20.73
N SER A 702 26.89 29.98 -21.42
CA SER A 702 26.45 28.65 -21.86
C SER A 702 25.56 28.84 -23.09
N ALA A 703 25.52 27.86 -23.99
CA ALA A 703 24.62 27.91 -25.15
C ALA A 703 23.14 27.86 -24.70
N GLY A 704 22.84 27.03 -23.70
CA GLY A 704 21.51 26.89 -23.08
C GLY A 704 21.55 27.01 -21.55
N GLY A 705 20.39 27.28 -20.96
CA GLY A 705 20.17 27.39 -19.51
C GLY A 705 20.46 28.78 -18.92
N THR A 706 20.45 28.90 -17.60
CA THR A 706 20.72 30.17 -16.88
C THR A 706 21.82 30.02 -15.83
N GLY A 707 22.87 30.84 -15.92
CA GLY A 707 23.94 30.87 -14.94
C GLY A 707 23.50 31.49 -13.63
N LYS A 708 23.94 30.91 -12.52
CA LYS A 708 23.68 31.39 -11.15
C LYS A 708 24.98 31.42 -10.37
N ALA A 709 25.14 32.41 -9.50
CA ALA A 709 26.25 32.42 -8.55
C ALA A 709 26.10 31.26 -7.56
N HIS A 710 27.19 30.78 -6.99
CA HIS A 710 27.21 29.61 -6.11
C HIS A 710 26.19 29.73 -4.97
N GLY A 711 26.15 30.88 -4.30
CA GLY A 711 25.19 31.11 -3.22
C GLY A 711 23.72 31.01 -3.64
N GLN A 712 23.39 31.32 -4.90
CA GLN A 712 22.03 31.17 -5.44
C GLN A 712 21.70 29.71 -5.76
N MET A 713 22.68 28.92 -6.20
CA MET A 713 22.52 27.48 -6.44
C MET A 713 22.17 26.69 -5.17
N LEU A 714 22.40 27.27 -3.99
CA LEU A 714 22.08 26.68 -2.69
C LEU A 714 20.71 27.13 -2.13
N GLN A 715 19.89 27.85 -2.90
CA GLN A 715 18.61 28.40 -2.45
C GLN A 715 17.44 27.79 -3.23
N ALA A 716 16.41 27.26 -2.53
CA ALA A 716 15.27 26.64 -3.21
C ALA A 716 14.52 27.61 -4.14
N ALA A 717 14.47 28.89 -3.76
CA ALA A 717 13.82 29.95 -4.53
C ALA A 717 14.41 30.15 -5.94
N THR A 718 15.68 29.76 -6.16
CA THR A 718 16.32 29.80 -7.48
C THR A 718 15.68 28.82 -8.46
N PHE A 719 15.15 27.71 -7.95
CA PHE A 719 14.59 26.59 -8.70
C PHE A 719 13.05 26.63 -8.70
N SER A 720 12.46 27.83 -8.77
CA SER A 720 11.01 27.99 -8.86
C SER A 720 10.44 27.14 -10.00
N GLY A 721 9.38 26.38 -9.74
CA GLY A 721 8.78 25.44 -10.70
C GLY A 721 9.34 24.02 -10.63
N TRP A 722 10.42 23.78 -9.88
CA TRP A 722 10.87 22.41 -9.57
C TRP A 722 10.01 21.83 -8.45
N ASP A 723 9.75 20.53 -8.53
CA ASP A 723 9.15 19.75 -7.44
C ASP A 723 10.22 19.48 -6.36
N ILE A 724 10.44 20.47 -5.49
CA ILE A 724 11.56 20.53 -4.54
C ILE A 724 11.09 20.68 -3.08
N ALA A 725 11.69 19.91 -2.18
CA ALA A 725 11.43 19.98 -0.75
C ALA A 725 12.64 20.50 0.05
N THR A 726 12.37 21.44 0.97
CA THR A 726 13.34 21.97 1.95
C THR A 726 13.36 21.18 3.26
N GLN A 727 12.46 20.21 3.41
CA GLN A 727 12.40 19.28 4.55
C GLN A 727 12.30 17.84 4.04
N GLY A 728 12.84 16.88 4.79
CA GLY A 728 12.74 15.47 4.46
C GLY A 728 11.40 14.84 4.81
N GLY A 729 11.12 13.69 4.20
CA GLY A 729 9.83 12.99 4.34
C GLY A 729 8.73 13.47 3.37
N SER A 730 9.04 14.37 2.44
CA SER A 730 8.15 14.82 1.36
C SER A 730 7.82 13.69 0.36
N THR A 731 7.15 13.99 -0.74
CA THR A 731 7.11 13.16 -1.97
C THR A 731 7.78 13.84 -3.15
N ALA A 732 8.35 15.03 -2.94
CA ALA A 732 9.05 15.80 -3.97
C ALA A 732 10.20 15.02 -4.61
N THR A 733 10.41 15.28 -5.90
CA THR A 733 11.50 14.73 -6.73
C THR A 733 12.86 15.19 -6.23
N TRP A 734 12.96 16.46 -5.83
CA TRP A 734 14.20 17.09 -5.41
C TRP A 734 14.21 17.41 -3.91
N ARG A 735 15.41 17.36 -3.31
CA ARG A 735 15.69 17.75 -1.93
C ARG A 735 16.74 18.85 -1.91
N ILE A 736 16.52 19.95 -1.20
CA ILE A 736 17.55 20.98 -1.01
C ILE A 736 17.73 21.36 0.46
N TYR A 737 18.96 21.22 0.96
CA TYR A 737 19.33 21.75 2.27
C TYR A 737 19.73 23.21 2.10
N GLU A 738 18.82 24.11 2.47
CA GLU A 738 18.96 25.57 2.27
C GLU A 738 20.33 26.09 2.74
N GLY A 739 21.06 26.72 1.82
CA GLY A 739 22.39 27.27 2.05
C GLY A 739 23.51 26.24 2.24
N GLN A 740 23.23 24.93 2.10
CA GLN A 740 24.21 23.86 2.31
C GLN A 740 24.48 23.06 1.03
N THR A 741 23.45 22.75 0.25
CA THR A 741 23.56 21.94 -0.97
C THR A 741 22.78 22.56 -2.12
N GLY A 742 23.16 22.22 -3.36
CA GLY A 742 22.24 22.33 -4.50
C GLY A 742 21.11 21.29 -4.40
N PRO A 743 20.15 21.30 -5.34
CA PRO A 743 19.09 20.29 -5.41
C PRO A 743 19.66 18.88 -5.58
N LEU A 744 19.27 17.97 -4.69
CA LEU A 744 19.65 16.56 -4.70
C LEU A 744 18.48 15.73 -5.21
N LEU A 745 18.72 14.74 -6.07
CA LEU A 745 17.67 13.82 -6.50
C LEU A 745 17.29 12.96 -5.30
N ARG A 746 16.08 13.18 -4.79
CA ARG A 746 15.67 12.69 -3.48
C ARG A 746 15.53 11.17 -3.43
N GLY A 747 15.16 10.55 -4.55
CA GLY A 747 14.99 9.10 -4.64
C GLY A 747 16.25 8.30 -4.29
N PHE A 748 17.43 8.92 -4.36
CA PHE A 748 18.70 8.29 -4.00
C PHE A 748 19.12 8.51 -2.55
N LEU A 749 18.39 9.34 -1.78
CA LEU A 749 18.69 9.62 -0.38
C LEU A 749 18.01 8.60 0.54
N GLN A 750 18.72 8.17 1.58
CA GLN A 750 18.15 7.28 2.58
C GLN A 750 17.32 8.05 3.62
N PRO A 751 16.11 7.61 3.98
CA PRO A 751 15.34 8.26 5.03
C PRO A 751 16.10 8.25 6.37
N LEU A 752 16.18 9.40 7.05
CA LEU A 752 16.75 9.49 8.40
C LEU A 752 15.94 10.47 9.24
N THR A 753 15.52 10.05 10.42
CA THR A 753 14.89 10.96 11.40
C THR A 753 15.90 11.27 12.50
N LEU A 754 16.16 12.56 12.70
CA LEU A 754 17.01 13.05 13.79
C LEU A 754 16.18 13.89 14.77
N PRO A 755 16.43 13.80 16.09
CA PRO A 755 15.74 14.63 17.06
C PRO A 755 16.20 16.09 16.96
N ASP A 756 15.25 17.01 17.17
CA ASP A 756 15.55 18.43 17.30
C ASP A 756 16.19 18.73 18.66
N THR A 757 17.20 19.60 18.66
CA THR A 757 17.92 20.05 19.86
C THR A 757 17.62 21.51 20.12
N SER A 758 17.28 21.86 21.35
CA SER A 758 17.12 23.26 21.76
C SER A 758 17.99 23.58 22.96
N VAL A 759 18.71 24.69 22.87
CA VAL A 759 19.78 25.07 23.77
C VAL A 759 19.78 26.58 23.97
N ALA A 760 20.19 27.05 25.14
CA ALA A 760 20.33 28.48 25.41
C ALA A 760 21.63 29.01 24.80
N PHE A 761 21.59 30.22 24.25
CA PHE A 761 22.77 30.91 23.74
C PHE A 761 23.76 31.16 24.87
N ASN A 762 24.97 30.67 24.70
CA ASN A 762 26.04 30.79 25.68
C ASN A 762 27.33 31.39 25.08
N GLY A 763 27.25 31.91 23.84
CA GLY A 763 28.40 32.48 23.12
C GLY A 763 29.40 31.45 22.58
N ALA A 764 29.18 30.15 22.78
CA ALA A 764 30.01 29.08 22.24
C ALA A 764 29.35 28.44 21.01
N GLN A 765 30.14 27.73 20.19
CA GLN A 765 29.60 26.90 19.11
C GLN A 765 28.78 25.75 19.70
N GLN A 766 27.55 25.63 19.22
CA GLN A 766 26.59 24.62 19.63
C GLN A 766 26.34 23.68 18.46
N SER A 767 26.07 22.41 18.76
CA SER A 767 25.78 21.37 17.78
C SER A 767 24.49 20.68 18.16
N GLY A 768 23.67 20.39 17.15
CA GLY A 768 22.58 19.44 17.26
C GLY A 768 23.09 18.00 17.19
N VAL A 769 22.14 17.08 17.02
CA VAL A 769 22.43 15.66 16.82
C VAL A 769 22.84 15.41 15.37
N GLY A 770 23.86 14.57 15.18
CA GLY A 770 24.33 14.11 13.87
C GLY A 770 24.27 12.59 13.73
N ALA A 771 24.55 12.10 12.52
CA ALA A 771 24.71 10.69 12.20
C ALA A 771 25.89 10.51 11.24
N ALA A 772 26.51 9.33 11.18
CA ALA A 772 27.55 9.06 10.19
C ALA A 772 26.98 9.23 8.77
N GLY A 773 27.65 10.03 7.93
CA GLY A 773 27.16 10.39 6.59
C GLY A 773 26.19 11.58 6.54
N ALA A 774 25.84 12.18 7.69
CA ALA A 774 25.12 13.44 7.79
C ALA A 774 25.91 14.47 8.60
N THR A 775 25.93 15.72 8.15
CA THR A 775 26.52 16.82 8.90
C THR A 775 25.49 17.34 9.91
N ALA A 776 25.85 17.32 11.21
CA ALA A 776 25.00 17.85 12.27
C ALA A 776 24.76 19.36 12.09
N ALA A 777 23.57 19.82 12.46
CA ALA A 777 23.30 21.25 12.57
C ALA A 777 24.30 21.89 13.55
N SER A 778 24.93 23.00 13.19
CA SER A 778 25.79 23.73 14.11
C SER A 778 25.65 25.23 13.93
N GLY A 779 25.80 25.97 15.03
CA GLY A 779 25.64 27.42 15.07
C GLY A 779 26.21 28.01 16.35
N ILE A 780 26.59 29.28 16.29
CA ILE A 780 27.02 30.05 17.47
C ILE A 780 25.88 30.96 17.94
N ASN A 781 25.27 31.67 16.99
CA ASN A 781 24.29 32.71 17.28
C ASN A 781 22.89 32.12 17.45
N PRO A 782 21.98 32.83 18.13
CA PRO A 782 20.58 32.44 18.17
C PRO A 782 19.99 32.30 16.77
N GLY A 783 19.17 31.27 16.60
CA GLY A 783 18.60 30.92 15.30
C GLY A 783 18.29 29.44 15.18
N ILE A 784 17.83 29.07 13.99
CA ILE A 784 17.50 27.69 13.62
C ILE A 784 18.48 27.23 12.57
N TYR A 785 19.17 26.15 12.87
CA TYR A 785 20.10 25.47 11.97
C TYR A 785 19.59 24.06 11.71
N SER A 786 19.88 23.51 10.54
CA SER A 786 19.40 22.18 10.13
C SER A 786 20.58 21.27 9.81
N ALA A 787 20.48 20.00 10.21
CA ALA A 787 21.38 18.98 9.73
C ALA A 787 21.20 18.81 8.21
N TRP A 788 22.27 18.40 7.53
CA TRP A 788 22.26 18.26 6.09
C TRP A 788 23.10 17.07 5.62
N SER A 789 22.89 16.67 4.38
CA SER A 789 23.61 15.57 3.74
C SER A 789 23.77 15.86 2.25
N GLY A 790 24.82 15.31 1.63
CA GLY A 790 24.96 15.26 0.17
C GLY A 790 24.14 14.14 -0.47
N GLN A 791 24.23 14.02 -1.80
CA GLN A 791 23.49 13.04 -2.62
C GLN A 791 23.63 11.60 -2.12
N GLU A 792 24.75 11.24 -1.51
CA GLU A 792 25.05 9.88 -1.06
C GLU A 792 24.58 9.54 0.36
N GLY A 793 24.02 10.50 1.08
CA GLY A 793 23.54 10.26 2.43
C GLY A 793 22.02 10.27 2.51
N PHE A 794 21.48 11.22 3.26
CA PHE A 794 20.15 11.10 3.86
C PHE A 794 19.15 12.16 3.42
N ASP A 795 17.88 11.77 3.41
CA ASP A 795 16.72 12.64 3.43
C ASP A 795 16.30 12.83 4.89
N ILE A 796 16.77 13.92 5.50
CA ILE A 796 16.66 14.14 6.94
C ILE A 796 15.33 14.81 7.27
N THR A 797 14.56 14.16 8.14
CA THR A 797 13.42 14.74 8.87
C THR A 797 13.86 15.10 10.29
N GLY A 798 13.55 16.32 10.74
CA GLY A 798 14.03 16.85 12.02
C GLY A 798 15.49 17.30 11.96
N GLY A 799 16.27 17.01 13.01
CA GLY A 799 17.70 17.35 13.10
C GLY A 799 17.97 18.85 13.21
N ARG A 800 17.02 19.63 13.74
CA ARG A 800 17.18 21.07 13.91
C ARG A 800 17.93 21.39 15.19
N LEU A 801 18.81 22.37 15.14
CA LEU A 801 19.41 23.02 16.30
C LEU A 801 18.74 24.39 16.48
N ILE A 802 18.10 24.59 17.62
CA ILE A 802 17.42 25.84 18.01
C ILE A 802 18.23 26.47 19.15
N ILE A 803 19.04 27.47 18.82
CA ILE A 803 19.78 28.28 19.80
C ILE A 803 18.88 29.43 20.24
N ARG A 804 18.40 29.40 21.47
CA ARG A 804 17.52 30.42 22.05
C ARG A 804 18.36 31.46 22.76
N GLY A 805 18.29 32.72 22.34
CA GLY A 805 18.96 33.79 23.07
C GLY A 805 18.18 34.22 24.32
N ASP A 806 18.90 34.76 25.31
CA ASP A 806 18.30 35.40 26.48
C ASP A 806 18.02 36.90 26.18
N GLU A 807 16.80 37.37 26.49
CA GLU A 807 16.36 38.78 26.56
C GLU A 807 15.99 39.55 25.23
N PRO A 808 15.08 40.56 25.28
CA PRO A 808 14.19 41.01 24.19
C PRO A 808 14.84 41.72 23.00
N ARG A 809 16.17 41.82 22.94
CA ARG A 809 16.88 42.31 21.74
C ARG A 809 16.77 41.34 20.55
N LEU A 810 16.57 40.06 20.83
CA LEU A 810 16.53 39.00 19.82
C LEU A 810 15.17 38.84 19.12
N LEU A 811 14.08 39.07 19.84
CA LEU A 811 12.75 39.17 19.22
C LEU A 811 12.75 40.24 18.12
N ILE A 812 13.49 41.33 18.33
CA ILE A 812 13.60 42.45 17.39
C ILE A 812 14.41 42.05 16.15
N ASP A 813 15.55 41.38 16.32
CA ASP A 813 16.42 40.98 15.21
C ASP A 813 15.79 39.84 14.37
N GLU A 814 15.08 38.91 15.02
CA GLU A 814 14.31 37.86 14.35
C GLU A 814 13.11 38.44 13.58
N ALA A 815 12.37 39.36 14.21
CA ALA A 815 11.32 40.11 13.52
C ALA A 815 11.87 40.94 12.34
N TYR A 816 13.08 41.49 12.46
CA TYR A 816 13.74 42.23 11.39
C TYR A 816 14.12 41.33 10.20
N ARG A 817 14.61 40.12 10.45
CA ARG A 817 14.92 39.15 9.38
C ARG A 817 13.66 38.65 8.68
N SER A 818 12.63 38.27 9.44
CA SER A 818 11.34 37.86 8.88
C SER A 818 10.72 38.98 8.02
N ALA A 819 10.80 40.22 8.49
CA ALA A 819 10.39 41.42 7.77
C ALA A 819 11.11 41.58 6.42
N MET A 820 12.43 41.41 6.40
CA MET A 820 13.25 41.53 5.19
C MET A 820 12.91 40.45 4.14
N VAL A 821 12.70 39.21 4.58
CA VAL A 821 12.31 38.09 3.69
C VAL A 821 10.95 38.36 3.04
N TYR A 822 9.97 38.82 3.83
CA TYR A 822 8.65 39.17 3.30
C TYR A 822 8.71 40.33 2.29
N LEU A 823 9.40 41.42 2.63
CA LEU A 823 9.55 42.59 1.76
C LEU A 823 10.25 42.26 0.44
N ALA A 824 11.25 41.38 0.47
CA ALA A 824 11.90 40.85 -0.72
C ALA A 824 10.94 39.99 -1.57
N GLY A 825 10.13 39.14 -0.93
CA GLY A 825 9.13 38.30 -1.59
C GLY A 825 8.03 39.08 -2.32
N VAL A 826 7.65 40.26 -1.81
CA VAL A 826 6.66 41.14 -2.46
C VAL A 826 7.29 42.22 -3.36
N GLY A 827 8.58 42.10 -3.69
CA GLY A 827 9.26 42.95 -4.67
C GLY A 827 9.49 44.40 -4.23
N ARG A 828 9.51 44.69 -2.93
CA ARG A 828 9.78 46.04 -2.41
C ARG A 828 11.25 46.21 -1.99
N PRO A 829 11.88 47.36 -2.29
CA PRO A 829 13.28 47.58 -1.93
C PRO A 829 13.42 47.62 -0.40
N ALA A 830 14.13 46.63 0.14
CA ALA A 830 14.63 46.68 1.50
C ALA A 830 15.77 47.71 1.55
N ASN A 831 15.47 48.95 1.92
CA ASN A 831 16.51 49.98 2.01
C ASN A 831 17.59 49.55 3.01
N ALA A 832 18.77 49.20 2.51
CA ALA A 832 19.98 48.87 3.27
C ALA A 832 20.62 50.09 3.97
N GLN A 833 19.85 51.14 4.28
CA GLN A 833 20.34 52.38 4.92
C GLN A 833 19.42 52.91 6.04
N ALA A 834 18.86 52.03 6.85
CA ALA A 834 18.46 52.39 8.21
C ALA A 834 19.21 51.46 9.17
N GLY A 835 20.16 51.99 9.93
CA GLY A 835 20.88 51.20 10.92
C GLY A 835 19.92 50.69 11.99
N GLN A 836 19.52 49.41 11.90
CA GLN A 836 18.68 48.67 12.86
C GLN A 836 17.61 49.53 13.59
N ASP A 837 16.83 50.34 12.85
CA ASP A 837 15.73 51.11 13.45
C ASP A 837 14.42 50.29 13.38
N PRO A 838 13.88 49.81 14.53
CA PRO A 838 12.65 49.02 14.55
C PRO A 838 11.43 49.81 14.08
N CYS A 839 11.44 51.15 14.20
CA CYS A 839 10.33 51.99 13.76
C CYS A 839 10.24 52.04 12.22
N ALA A 840 11.38 52.25 11.55
CA ALA A 840 11.44 52.31 10.09
C ALA A 840 11.01 50.98 9.43
N MET A 841 11.39 49.84 10.02
CA MET A 841 11.02 48.53 9.50
C MET A 841 9.54 48.18 9.75
N ALA A 842 8.98 48.57 10.90
CA ALA A 842 7.55 48.40 11.17
C ALA A 842 6.68 49.20 10.19
N ASP A 843 7.11 50.42 9.84
CA ASP A 843 6.42 51.26 8.86
C ASP A 843 6.49 50.66 7.45
N ALA A 844 7.64 50.08 7.06
CA ALA A 844 7.81 49.41 5.77
C ALA A 844 6.88 48.19 5.62
N LEU A 845 6.75 47.35 6.66
CA LEU A 845 5.80 46.22 6.63
C LEU A 845 4.35 46.70 6.58
N SER A 846 4.00 47.71 7.38
CA SER A 846 2.64 48.26 7.38
C SER A 846 2.25 48.80 6.00
N ALA A 847 3.19 49.48 5.32
CA ALA A 847 2.98 50.00 3.97
C ALA A 847 2.92 48.91 2.90
N ALA A 848 3.53 47.75 3.13
CA ALA A 848 3.50 46.59 2.23
C ALA A 848 2.16 45.82 2.28
N GLY A 849 1.32 46.10 3.29
CA GLY A 849 -0.02 45.53 3.39
C GLY A 849 0.01 44.05 3.78
N VAL A 850 0.62 43.73 4.93
CA VAL A 850 0.70 42.36 5.47
C VAL A 850 -0.69 41.69 5.41
N GLU A 851 -0.78 40.62 4.63
CA GLU A 851 -2.04 39.94 4.35
C GLU A 851 -2.60 39.24 5.59
N ALA A 852 -3.92 39.07 5.64
CA ALA A 852 -4.63 38.51 6.80
C ALA A 852 -4.28 37.03 7.11
N GLY A 853 -3.53 36.34 6.24
CA GLY A 853 -3.08 34.96 6.41
C GLY A 853 -1.59 34.77 6.77
N ASP A 854 -0.76 35.82 6.76
CA ASP A 854 0.68 35.68 7.03
C ASP A 854 1.00 35.90 8.52
N GLU A 855 0.83 34.84 9.30
CA GLU A 855 1.01 34.85 10.75
C GLU A 855 2.43 35.21 11.19
N ALA A 856 3.45 34.88 10.38
CA ALA A 856 4.85 35.16 10.70
C ALA A 856 5.17 36.65 10.53
N SER A 857 4.72 37.26 9.43
CA SER A 857 4.90 38.69 9.16
C SER A 857 4.07 39.57 10.10
N GLN A 858 2.88 39.11 10.52
CA GLN A 858 2.08 39.81 11.53
C GLN A 858 2.75 39.81 12.91
N LYS A 859 3.32 38.68 13.33
CA LYS A 859 4.11 38.59 14.58
C LYS A 859 5.35 39.46 14.51
N ALA A 860 6.06 39.45 13.38
CA ALA A 860 7.21 40.32 13.17
C ALA A 860 6.84 41.82 13.27
N LEU A 861 5.74 42.23 12.62
CA LEU A 861 5.23 43.60 12.69
C LEU A 861 4.88 44.01 14.13
N ALA A 862 4.17 43.15 14.88
CA ALA A 862 3.79 43.43 16.26
C ALA A 862 5.01 43.60 17.19
N VAL A 863 6.03 42.77 17.01
CA VAL A 863 7.27 42.81 17.78
C VAL A 863 8.08 44.07 17.46
N LEU A 864 8.21 44.44 16.19
CA LEU A 864 8.91 45.67 15.77
C LEU A 864 8.18 46.94 16.23
N GLN A 865 6.84 46.96 16.21
CA GLN A 865 6.04 48.05 16.78
C GLN A 865 6.21 48.17 18.29
N GLY A 866 6.26 47.04 19.01
CA GLY A 866 6.54 47.01 20.45
C GLY A 866 7.93 47.57 20.79
N ALA A 867 8.94 47.19 19.99
CA ALA A 867 10.30 47.69 20.11
C ALA A 867 10.41 49.20 19.82
N CYS A 868 9.72 49.68 18.78
CA CYS A 868 9.65 51.11 18.45
C CYS A 868 9.06 51.94 19.61
N ARG A 869 8.01 51.43 20.28
CA ARG A 869 7.43 52.09 21.46
C ARG A 869 8.39 52.12 22.65
N GLY A 870 9.15 51.04 22.87
CA GLY A 870 10.17 50.95 23.91
C GLY A 870 11.41 51.83 23.66
N ALA A 871 11.78 52.07 22.40
CA ALA A 871 12.86 52.97 22.03
C ALA A 871 12.48 54.44 22.25
N LYS A 872 11.23 54.82 21.95
CA LYS A 872 10.71 56.19 22.18
C LYS A 872 10.57 56.56 23.66
N SER A 873 10.41 55.59 24.57
CA SER A 873 10.30 55.85 26.02
C SER A 873 11.64 55.93 26.76
N ARG A 874 12.75 55.52 26.14
CA ARG A 874 14.11 55.63 26.72
C ARG A 874 14.88 56.88 26.27
N GLY A 875 14.31 57.66 25.35
CA GLY A 875 14.86 58.93 24.84
C GLY A 875 14.22 60.19 25.42
N SER A 876 13.47 60.07 26.53
CA SER A 876 12.79 61.16 27.24
C SER A 876 13.27 61.28 28.68
#